data_AF-A0A397PFH3-F1
#
_entry.id   AF-A0A397PFH3-F1
#
_cell.length_a   1.000
_cell.length_b   1.000
_cell.length_c   1.000
_cell.angle_alpha   90.00
_cell.angle_beta   90.00
_cell.angle_gamma   90.00
#
_symmetry.space_group_name_H-M   'P 1'
#
loop_
_entity.id
_entity.type
_entity.pdbx_description
1 polymer ?
#
loop_
_entity_poly.entity_id
_entity_poly.type
_entity_poly.pdbx_seq_one_letter_code
_entity_poly.pdbx_strand_id
1 'polypeptide(L)'
;MMSGASFSSPARRRFLLLGASFVALATGGLPTVATAQTLGAAIGGQVQPRPAPNQTGGVPVRSGTMQGALQRQQSTQGRVDQIRSYIASIKAAVDRGPVVDGLDRNGLDPTDAIREAIAATRAGNTRRASELLISAGAQYDITGLKTWQGAGLPSQTTGADGHVTVTIDQNQERALLSWNRFDIGKNTTLQFNQKSNGTAQPGWVAVNRVTNSTDPSLILGNLKADGTVVVLNHAGIIFGKGSQVNTHSLLASTLELGNAAKFVPGVDGTRLVEPTTIAERNAAYLQLGLFTPANGTTGGISVSPLLVSGVTEGDGTRFSAEREGGITVDAGARISGGAGGFIMLTAPNIENAGTLRAIDGQVSLQAGRAVNYAQSTGADSGLDPYVRGYMLNSYAYTGQADGTIVNNGLIESQRGYISLGAGAEGAITQNGLLSATTSVARNGKISLTAGQIALGGSANAAAAGALVITPDDNGETIPQGTANEPAGFKQSQIEIGTQVLTASQKLGALLATNFTMGENALIHAPGADVAIGVLKVTSPVGDNALLLANPGRIDIARGALIDVSGLKDVKLDASRNSIEIAPVKRGELRDTPNYREVEVDGNFSLNGKTIFIDPRLSGVREDGVAWVGSPLIEAGSIAGQIPTTASEFMTKGGSVTLTTSSPIDFTNITIDNAPSVHVANGAAIDMSGGWVSYAAGAIKATKLVTADGRIVDIARANPNDIYVDVITSTTEVRQPRIGMLRSWQLGAGQRQRSDVAYDEGRDAGALIISGAAVTVEGTVHANAFAGARQIAGGGKPSQMPASLGRSLQASPYELPSGGALSISSLGDVLVYHGTRETVEANRAELLLSDAMLNAAGLSELSLTAAGMVTFAGLNPVTLQTPDALRITGVSDLTLTPGGILSVEAGRTIRFDGNVTVASGTIASRTELSGQMLNDLFVGLNPTVSNGSAFRKGLYGDGNGDDISSNYLYAADPGALNPFDVVVTGKLSTAGQWVNDYQSSGAALGGAYRNGGNISLTVAPNVFVAIGDSLATATQAADLSGSIRVSGTLDVTSGGYVTPTGSLVLDGKGGNVSLVNQTTYASPHLTDSGILFNEPRGLSLWPVGGAPTQSVEFTPIPGVANSRAAVLPSLVPDTQRSTVDIANASILGFGFAGGGQVLAGSA
;
A
#
# COMPACT_ATOMS: atom_id res chain seq x y z
N MET A 1 61.01 -42.20 18.41
CA MET A 1 61.81 -43.43 18.23
C MET A 1 60.84 -44.52 17.83
N MET A 2 60.81 -45.18 16.66
CA MET A 2 61.66 -45.33 15.46
C MET A 2 60.66 -45.37 14.25
N SER A 3 60.78 -44.52 13.21
CA SER A 3 61.45 -44.70 11.89
C SER A 3 61.05 -45.96 11.10
N GLY A 4 60.75 -45.95 9.79
CA GLY A 4 60.83 -44.95 8.70
C GLY A 4 59.67 -45.16 7.71
N ALA A 5 59.59 -44.65 6.48
CA ALA A 5 60.28 -43.65 5.66
C ALA A 5 59.76 -43.92 4.22
N SER A 6 59.08 -42.97 3.55
CA SER A 6 59.04 -42.92 2.08
C SER A 6 58.60 -41.54 1.56
N PHE A 7 59.61 -40.81 1.09
CA PHE A 7 59.70 -39.92 -0.08
C PHE A 7 58.54 -39.02 -0.58
N SER A 8 58.84 -37.70 -0.53
CA SER A 8 58.79 -36.66 -1.57
C SER A 8 57.47 -36.09 -2.15
N SER A 9 57.14 -34.90 -1.61
CA SER A 9 56.89 -33.58 -2.26
C SER A 9 55.67 -33.25 -3.15
N PRO A 10 55.21 -31.95 -3.15
CA PRO A 10 53.96 -31.45 -3.75
C PRO A 10 54.16 -30.45 -4.93
N ALA A 11 53.06 -29.85 -5.43
CA ALA A 11 52.90 -28.67 -6.35
C ALA A 11 52.22 -29.02 -7.70
N ARG A 12 51.04 -28.46 -8.03
CA ARG A 12 50.71 -27.13 -8.62
C ARG A 12 51.18 -26.90 -10.07
N ARG A 13 50.18 -26.51 -10.90
CA ARG A 13 50.13 -25.58 -12.06
C ARG A 13 50.26 -26.10 -13.51
N ARG A 14 49.26 -25.67 -14.29
CA ARG A 14 49.18 -25.30 -15.73
C ARG A 14 49.06 -26.43 -16.77
N PHE A 15 47.97 -26.38 -17.56
CA PHE A 15 48.03 -26.10 -19.02
C PHE A 15 46.67 -25.60 -19.53
N LEU A 16 46.72 -24.61 -20.42
CA LEU A 16 45.64 -23.88 -21.11
C LEU A 16 46.04 -23.88 -22.60
N LEU A 17 45.03 -23.90 -23.49
CA LEU A 17 45.02 -23.56 -24.93
C LEU A 17 45.62 -24.54 -25.96
N LEU A 18 44.74 -24.99 -26.88
CA LEU A 18 44.85 -25.08 -28.37
C LEU A 18 43.75 -26.06 -28.86
N GLY A 19 42.85 -25.75 -29.80
CA GLY A 19 42.73 -24.59 -30.66
C GLY A 19 41.36 -24.52 -31.33
N ALA A 20 41.04 -23.32 -31.79
CA ALA A 20 40.02 -23.03 -32.80
C ALA A 20 40.72 -22.15 -33.84
N SER A 21 40.68 -22.55 -35.11
CA SER A 21 41.04 -21.68 -36.24
C SER A 21 40.34 -22.13 -37.52
N PHE A 22 39.40 -21.30 -37.96
CA PHE A 22 38.98 -20.95 -39.32
C PHE A 22 39.52 -21.74 -40.52
N VAL A 23 38.60 -22.20 -41.38
CA VAL A 23 38.71 -22.05 -42.84
C VAL A 23 37.32 -21.69 -43.41
N ALA A 24 37.25 -20.55 -44.08
CA ALA A 24 36.18 -20.18 -45.00
C ALA A 24 36.62 -20.51 -46.43
N LEU A 25 35.71 -21.03 -47.27
CA LEU A 25 35.72 -20.76 -48.70
C LEU A 25 34.29 -20.85 -49.26
N ALA A 26 33.86 -19.78 -49.91
CA ALA A 26 32.56 -19.61 -50.53
C ALA A 26 32.41 -20.43 -51.84
N THR A 27 31.21 -20.92 -52.12
CA THR A 27 30.45 -20.75 -53.38
C THR A 27 29.15 -21.58 -53.36
N GLY A 28 28.01 -20.94 -53.71
CA GLY A 28 26.87 -21.61 -54.36
C GLY A 28 25.60 -21.90 -53.53
N GLY A 29 24.62 -20.99 -53.58
CA GLY A 29 23.23 -21.28 -53.94
C GLY A 29 22.29 -22.09 -53.01
N LEU A 30 21.38 -21.35 -52.33
CA LEU A 30 19.99 -21.70 -51.95
C LEU A 30 19.72 -22.76 -50.85
N PRO A 31 18.56 -22.68 -50.16
CA PRO A 31 18.43 -22.99 -48.74
C PRO A 31 17.85 -24.39 -48.49
N THR A 32 18.25 -25.06 -47.41
CA THR A 32 17.45 -26.13 -46.81
C THR A 32 17.61 -26.20 -45.29
N VAL A 33 16.48 -26.06 -44.62
CA VAL A 33 16.23 -26.39 -43.22
C VAL A 33 16.17 -27.91 -43.11
N ALA A 34 17.28 -28.57 -42.77
CA ALA A 34 17.28 -29.96 -42.30
C ALA A 34 18.71 -30.39 -41.94
N THR A 35 19.17 -30.16 -40.71
CA THR A 35 20.29 -30.93 -40.11
C THR A 35 20.41 -30.78 -38.59
N ALA A 36 19.49 -30.10 -37.89
CA ALA A 36 19.48 -30.06 -36.43
C ALA A 36 18.76 -31.27 -35.77
N GLN A 37 18.14 -32.16 -36.54
CA GLN A 37 17.36 -33.29 -36.02
C GLN A 37 18.16 -34.60 -35.82
N THR A 38 19.43 -34.67 -36.22
CA THR A 38 20.20 -35.93 -36.18
C THR A 38 21.22 -36.06 -35.04
N LEU A 39 21.39 -35.05 -34.18
CA LEU A 39 22.21 -35.17 -32.97
C LEU A 39 21.45 -35.69 -31.75
N GLY A 40 20.11 -35.70 -31.77
CA GLY A 40 19.28 -36.28 -30.71
C GLY A 40 19.19 -37.80 -30.71
N ALA A 41 19.57 -38.47 -31.81
CA ALA A 41 19.43 -39.91 -31.99
C ALA A 41 20.69 -40.74 -31.67
N ALA A 42 21.83 -40.09 -31.35
CA ALA A 42 23.11 -40.78 -31.16
C ALA A 42 23.46 -41.11 -29.68
N ILE A 43 22.60 -40.78 -28.71
CA ILE A 43 22.80 -41.10 -27.30
C ILE A 43 21.70 -42.07 -26.84
N GLY A 44 21.65 -43.24 -27.48
CA GLY A 44 20.73 -44.34 -27.18
C GLY A 44 21.12 -45.16 -25.95
N GLY A 45 21.57 -44.51 -24.86
CA GLY A 45 21.67 -45.15 -23.56
C GLY A 45 20.33 -45.05 -22.84
N GLN A 46 19.71 -46.19 -22.49
CA GLN A 46 18.53 -46.22 -21.63
C GLN A 46 18.81 -45.44 -20.34
N VAL A 47 18.30 -44.21 -20.25
CA VAL A 47 18.33 -43.40 -19.04
C VAL A 47 17.35 -44.04 -18.07
N GLN A 48 17.86 -44.64 -16.99
CA GLN A 48 17.00 -44.94 -15.85
C GLN A 48 16.49 -43.61 -15.28
N PRO A 49 15.17 -43.38 -15.21
CA PRO A 49 14.64 -42.22 -14.52
C PRO A 49 15.12 -42.28 -13.07
N ARG A 50 15.79 -41.22 -12.60
CA ARG A 50 16.06 -41.07 -11.17
C ARG A 50 14.70 -41.15 -10.46
N PRO A 51 14.51 -42.06 -9.50
CA PRO A 51 13.28 -42.07 -8.73
C PRO A 51 13.13 -40.69 -8.09
N ALA A 52 11.97 -40.05 -8.32
CA ALA A 52 11.61 -38.84 -7.60
C ALA A 52 11.86 -39.11 -6.11
N PRO A 53 12.46 -38.16 -5.35
CA PRO A 53 12.61 -38.36 -3.93
C PRO A 53 11.23 -38.71 -3.37
N ASN A 54 11.12 -39.91 -2.81
CA ASN A 54 9.91 -40.35 -2.12
C ASN A 54 9.59 -39.28 -1.07
N GLN A 55 8.60 -38.44 -1.34
CA GLN A 55 8.06 -37.51 -0.35
C GLN A 55 7.23 -38.34 0.64
N THR A 56 7.91 -38.97 1.59
CA THR A 56 7.30 -39.73 2.69
C THR A 56 6.93 -38.82 3.87
N GLY A 57 6.60 -37.55 3.64
CA GLY A 57 6.35 -36.56 4.71
C GLY A 57 5.16 -35.65 4.41
N GLY A 58 4.43 -35.25 5.46
CA GLY A 58 3.30 -34.33 5.40
C GLY A 58 3.66 -32.84 5.21
N VAL A 59 4.90 -32.51 4.83
CA VAL A 59 5.39 -31.12 4.68
C VAL A 59 6.00 -30.93 3.29
N PRO A 60 5.62 -29.87 2.54
CA PRO A 60 6.21 -29.55 1.24
C PRO A 60 7.72 -29.26 1.31
N VAL A 61 8.46 -29.62 0.26
CA VAL A 61 9.89 -29.24 0.15
C VAL A 61 9.98 -27.74 -0.17
N ARG A 62 10.59 -26.97 0.73
CA ARG A 62 10.76 -25.52 0.63
C ARG A 62 12.19 -25.16 0.23
N SER A 63 12.35 -24.13 -0.61
CA SER A 63 13.66 -23.54 -0.90
C SER A 63 14.23 -22.87 0.34
N GLY A 64 15.56 -22.62 0.36
CA GLY A 64 16.18 -21.84 1.43
C GLY A 64 15.57 -20.43 1.58
N THR A 65 15.14 -19.82 0.47
CA THR A 65 14.46 -18.51 0.49
C THR A 65 13.09 -18.57 1.15
N MET A 66 12.30 -19.63 0.91
CA MET A 66 11.04 -19.85 1.62
C MET A 66 11.24 -20.12 3.10
N GLN A 67 12.24 -20.92 3.47
CA GLN A 67 12.56 -21.18 4.88
C GLN A 67 12.97 -19.91 5.62
N GLY A 68 13.83 -19.08 5.00
CA GLY A 68 14.22 -17.78 5.54
C GLY A 68 13.02 -16.83 5.72
N ALA A 69 12.13 -16.75 4.73
CA ALA A 69 10.93 -15.91 4.82
C ALA A 69 9.98 -16.37 5.93
N LEU A 70 9.78 -17.69 6.10
CA LEU A 70 8.98 -18.22 7.19
C LEU A 70 9.60 -17.92 8.56
N GLN A 71 10.92 -18.05 8.69
CA GLN A 71 11.62 -17.73 9.92
C GLN A 71 11.51 -16.23 10.27
N ARG A 72 11.59 -15.33 9.27
CA ARG A 72 11.36 -13.89 9.48
C ARG A 72 9.95 -13.62 10.00
N GLN A 73 8.91 -14.20 9.39
CA GLN A 73 7.53 -14.04 9.88
C GLN A 73 7.38 -14.50 11.33
N GLN A 74 7.94 -15.67 11.67
CA GLN A 74 7.91 -16.19 13.05
C GLN A 74 8.61 -15.25 14.03
N SER A 75 9.75 -14.66 13.63
CA SER A 75 10.46 -13.66 14.43
C SER A 75 9.63 -12.38 14.61
N THR A 76 8.96 -11.90 13.57
CA THR A 76 8.09 -10.71 13.66
C THR A 76 6.91 -10.96 14.59
N GLN A 77 6.25 -12.12 14.46
CA GLN A 77 5.15 -12.52 15.34
C GLN A 77 5.61 -12.62 16.80
N GLY A 78 6.76 -13.26 17.06
CA GLY A 78 7.34 -13.31 18.39
C GLY A 78 7.66 -11.92 18.96
N ARG A 79 8.08 -10.96 18.12
CA ARG A 79 8.28 -9.56 18.54
C ARG A 79 6.97 -8.86 18.89
N VAL A 80 5.88 -9.08 18.15
CA VAL A 80 4.55 -8.58 18.51
C VAL A 80 4.11 -9.08 19.88
N ASP A 81 4.30 -10.38 20.16
CA ASP A 81 3.96 -10.98 21.45
C ASP A 81 4.80 -10.42 22.60
N GLN A 82 6.10 -10.18 22.35
CA GLN A 82 7.00 -9.53 23.30
C GLN A 82 6.57 -8.09 23.61
N ILE A 83 6.16 -7.31 22.60
CA ILE A 83 5.67 -5.93 22.79
C ILE A 83 4.39 -5.93 23.62
N ARG A 84 3.43 -6.80 23.28
CA ARG A 84 2.18 -6.94 24.04
C ARG A 84 2.45 -7.33 25.50
N SER A 85 3.39 -8.26 25.72
CA SER A 85 3.81 -8.69 27.06
C SER A 85 4.52 -7.58 27.83
N TYR A 86 5.37 -6.79 27.16
CA TYR A 86 6.06 -5.66 27.76
C TYR A 86 5.06 -4.60 28.22
N ILE A 87 4.12 -4.18 27.38
CA ILE A 87 3.09 -3.18 27.74
C ILE A 87 2.26 -3.67 28.93
N ALA A 88 1.87 -4.95 28.93
CA ALA A 88 1.15 -5.55 30.06
C ALA A 88 1.98 -5.58 31.37
N SER A 89 3.32 -5.52 31.27
CA SER A 89 4.23 -5.51 32.42
C SER A 89 4.49 -4.12 33.00
N ILE A 90 4.20 -3.04 32.26
CA ILE A 90 4.39 -1.66 32.73
C ILE A 90 3.42 -1.39 33.89
N LYS A 91 3.99 -1.13 35.08
CA LYS A 91 3.24 -0.91 36.33
C LYS A 91 3.46 0.47 36.95
N ALA A 92 4.07 1.41 36.23
CA ALA A 92 4.31 2.77 36.69
C ALA A 92 2.98 3.55 36.74
N ALA A 93 2.17 3.26 37.75
CA ALA A 93 0.88 3.87 37.96
C ALA A 93 1.01 4.97 39.01
N VAL A 94 0.52 6.16 38.68
CA VAL A 94 0.42 7.29 39.61
C VAL A 94 -0.71 6.98 40.59
N ASP A 95 -0.43 7.05 41.89
CA ASP A 95 -1.49 6.98 42.90
C ASP A 95 -2.20 8.34 42.92
N ARG A 96 -3.46 8.35 42.50
CA ARG A 96 -4.29 9.56 42.50
C ARG A 96 -4.90 9.70 43.89
N GLY A 97 -4.97 10.92 44.41
CA GLY A 97 -5.46 11.20 45.77
C GLY A 97 -6.84 10.58 46.06
N PRO A 98 -7.18 10.35 47.34
CA PRO A 98 -8.40 9.63 47.69
C PRO A 98 -9.65 10.39 47.23
N VAL A 99 -10.53 9.69 46.52
CA VAL A 99 -11.89 10.14 46.15
C VAL A 99 -12.88 9.47 47.09
N VAL A 100 -13.86 10.22 47.60
CA VAL A 100 -14.91 9.68 48.47
C VAL A 100 -15.83 8.76 47.67
N ASP A 101 -16.19 7.61 48.24
CA ASP A 101 -17.08 6.65 47.60
C ASP A 101 -18.56 7.07 47.66
N GLY A 102 -19.31 6.89 46.56
CA GLY A 102 -20.75 7.16 46.49
C GLY A 102 -21.18 8.61 46.19
N LEU A 103 -22.43 8.94 46.51
CA LEU A 103 -22.99 10.30 46.36
C LEU A 103 -22.53 11.19 47.52
N ASP A 104 -21.51 11.98 47.28
CA ASP A 104 -20.89 12.90 48.25
C ASP A 104 -20.36 14.16 47.54
N ARG A 105 -20.21 15.26 48.29
CA ARG A 105 -19.67 16.53 47.76
C ARG A 105 -18.24 16.41 47.21
N ASN A 106 -17.47 15.44 47.69
CA ASN A 106 -16.10 15.15 47.24
C ASN A 106 -16.02 13.86 46.38
N GLY A 107 -17.15 13.37 45.88
CA GLY A 107 -17.26 12.21 44.99
C GLY A 107 -18.19 12.52 43.82
N LEU A 108 -19.27 11.74 43.70
CA LEU A 108 -20.36 12.02 42.76
C LEU A 108 -21.31 13.07 43.35
N ASP A 109 -21.13 14.35 42.98
CA ASP A 109 -21.92 15.46 43.51
C ASP A 109 -22.82 16.08 42.43
N PRO A 110 -24.14 15.76 42.43
CA PRO A 110 -25.07 16.39 41.51
C PRO A 110 -25.34 17.85 41.91
N THR A 111 -26.05 18.59 41.07
CA THR A 111 -26.41 19.99 41.36
C THR A 111 -27.24 20.11 42.64
N ASP A 112 -27.25 21.31 43.25
CA ASP A 112 -27.94 21.53 44.54
C ASP A 112 -29.42 21.15 44.51
N ALA A 113 -30.13 21.45 43.41
CA ALA A 113 -31.53 21.07 43.24
C ALA A 113 -31.74 19.55 43.27
N ILE A 114 -30.82 18.79 42.66
CA ILE A 114 -30.87 17.32 42.65
C ILE A 114 -30.46 16.75 44.00
N ARG A 115 -29.48 17.36 44.68
CA ARG A 115 -29.12 16.99 46.06
C ARG A 115 -30.31 17.17 47.02
N GLU A 116 -31.01 18.30 46.91
CA GLU A 116 -32.25 18.55 47.67
C GLU A 116 -33.35 17.56 47.31
N ALA A 117 -33.48 17.17 46.03
CA ALA A 117 -34.47 16.18 45.60
C ALA A 117 -34.18 14.79 46.17
N ILE A 118 -32.91 14.38 46.24
CA ILE A 118 -32.47 13.14 46.88
C ILE A 118 -32.80 13.19 48.39
N ALA A 119 -32.49 14.31 49.06
CA ALA A 119 -32.79 14.48 50.48
C ALA A 119 -34.30 14.44 50.76
N ALA A 120 -35.11 15.11 49.92
CA ALA A 120 -36.56 15.07 50.00
C ALA A 120 -37.12 13.65 49.81
N THR A 121 -36.56 12.89 48.86
CA THR A 121 -36.93 11.48 48.63
C THR A 121 -36.59 10.61 49.86
N ARG A 122 -35.40 10.77 50.46
CA ARG A 122 -35.00 10.07 51.69
C ARG A 122 -35.89 10.44 52.89
N ALA A 123 -36.40 11.68 52.93
CA ALA A 123 -37.35 12.15 53.94
C ALA A 123 -38.81 11.74 53.66
N GLY A 124 -39.08 10.98 52.58
CA GLY A 124 -40.43 10.57 52.19
C GLY A 124 -41.28 11.65 51.50
N ASN A 125 -40.72 12.81 51.19
CA ASN A 125 -41.40 13.92 50.53
C ASN A 125 -41.25 13.84 48.99
N THR A 126 -41.92 12.87 48.39
CA THR A 126 -41.86 12.60 46.95
C THR A 126 -42.38 13.76 46.10
N ARG A 127 -43.37 14.53 46.59
CA ARG A 127 -43.87 15.72 45.88
C ARG A 127 -42.78 16.77 45.70
N ARG A 128 -42.07 17.11 46.78
CA ARG A 128 -40.97 18.09 46.72
C ARG A 128 -39.81 17.59 45.84
N ALA A 129 -39.50 16.30 45.90
CA ALA A 129 -38.49 15.70 45.03
C ALA A 129 -38.85 15.84 43.54
N SER A 130 -40.11 15.56 43.18
CA SER A 130 -40.59 15.72 41.80
C SER A 130 -40.60 17.18 41.34
N GLU A 131 -41.02 18.12 42.20
CA GLU A 131 -40.95 19.56 41.90
C GLU A 131 -39.52 20.01 41.59
N LEU A 132 -38.55 19.58 42.42
CA LEU A 132 -37.13 19.91 42.24
C LEU A 132 -36.56 19.28 40.95
N LEU A 133 -36.90 18.02 40.68
CA LEU A 133 -36.48 17.34 39.45
C LEU A 133 -37.06 18.02 38.19
N ILE A 134 -38.33 18.43 38.21
CA ILE A 134 -38.94 19.19 37.11
C ILE A 134 -38.25 20.54 36.94
N SER A 135 -37.97 21.25 38.04
CA SER A 135 -37.31 22.56 38.00
C SER A 135 -35.86 22.51 37.47
N ALA A 136 -35.23 21.33 37.51
CA ALA A 136 -33.91 21.10 36.93
C ALA A 136 -33.97 20.78 35.42
N GLY A 137 -35.15 20.65 34.81
CA GLY A 137 -35.28 20.38 33.37
C GLY A 137 -34.76 21.53 32.50
N ALA A 138 -34.30 21.22 31.28
CA ALA A 138 -33.61 22.18 30.41
C ALA A 138 -34.42 23.44 30.10
N GLN A 139 -35.75 23.32 30.02
CA GLN A 139 -36.66 24.46 29.77
C GLN A 139 -36.68 25.50 30.91
N TYR A 140 -36.25 25.14 32.12
CA TYR A 140 -36.23 26.01 33.29
C TYR A 140 -34.81 26.49 33.66
N ASP A 141 -33.78 25.97 32.99
CA ASP A 141 -32.39 26.33 33.19
C ASP A 141 -31.88 27.23 32.07
N ILE A 142 -32.08 28.54 32.23
CA ILE A 142 -31.63 29.57 31.28
C ILE A 142 -30.10 29.59 31.08
N THR A 143 -29.34 29.02 32.01
CA THR A 143 -27.87 28.98 31.92
C THR A 143 -27.38 27.74 31.17
N GLY A 144 -28.18 26.68 31.15
CA GLY A 144 -27.79 25.35 30.66
C GLY A 144 -26.79 24.61 31.55
N LEU A 145 -26.36 25.19 32.68
CA LEU A 145 -25.33 24.62 33.56
C LEU A 145 -25.91 23.82 34.74
N LYS A 146 -27.22 23.83 34.95
CA LYS A 146 -27.90 23.15 36.07
C LYS A 146 -28.91 22.11 35.61
N THR A 147 -28.88 21.75 34.33
CA THR A 147 -29.84 20.88 33.69
C THR A 147 -29.72 19.42 34.19
N TRP A 148 -30.85 18.82 34.55
CA TRP A 148 -31.01 17.39 34.81
C TRP A 148 -32.28 16.90 34.13
N GLN A 149 -32.14 16.19 33.02
CA GLN A 149 -33.27 15.73 32.20
C GLN A 149 -32.98 14.36 31.58
N GLY A 150 -34.04 13.57 31.38
CA GLY A 150 -33.98 12.26 30.71
C GLY A 150 -33.58 11.08 31.60
N ALA A 151 -33.36 11.31 32.89
CA ALA A 151 -33.10 10.27 33.89
C ALA A 151 -33.77 10.59 35.23
N GLY A 152 -33.96 9.54 36.05
CA GLY A 152 -34.39 9.67 37.44
C GLY A 152 -33.31 10.28 38.34
N LEU A 153 -33.62 10.43 39.63
CA LEU A 153 -32.63 10.82 40.64
C LEU A 153 -31.57 9.73 40.81
N PRO A 154 -30.30 10.08 41.05
CA PRO A 154 -29.30 9.09 41.36
C PRO A 154 -29.67 8.39 42.67
N SER A 155 -29.61 7.06 42.67
CA SER A 155 -29.80 6.24 43.87
C SER A 155 -28.47 5.59 44.24
N GLN A 156 -28.29 5.25 45.52
CA GLN A 156 -27.09 4.53 45.97
C GLN A 156 -27.46 3.38 46.89
N THR A 157 -26.68 2.31 46.81
CA THR A 157 -26.72 1.16 47.71
C THR A 157 -25.29 0.83 48.15
N THR A 158 -25.12 0.41 49.41
CA THR A 158 -23.81 -0.01 49.94
C THR A 158 -23.88 -1.49 50.26
N GLY A 159 -22.98 -2.28 49.67
CA GLY A 159 -22.83 -3.70 49.91
C GLY A 159 -22.26 -3.98 51.31
N ALA A 160 -22.37 -5.24 51.74
CA ALA A 160 -21.83 -5.69 53.02
C ALA A 160 -20.28 -5.61 53.09
N ASP A 161 -19.63 -5.55 51.93
CA ASP A 161 -18.18 -5.36 51.72
C ASP A 161 -17.76 -3.88 51.69
N GLY A 162 -18.71 -2.95 51.85
CA GLY A 162 -18.46 -1.50 51.76
C GLY A 162 -18.42 -0.96 50.33
N HIS A 163 -18.63 -1.80 49.31
CA HIS A 163 -18.70 -1.35 47.91
C HIS A 163 -19.99 -0.57 47.65
N VAL A 164 -19.89 0.61 47.06
CA VAL A 164 -21.02 1.49 46.80
C VAL A 164 -21.44 1.39 45.33
N THR A 165 -22.70 1.07 45.07
CA THR A 165 -23.27 1.14 43.72
C THR A 165 -24.19 2.34 43.63
N VAL A 166 -23.85 3.30 42.76
CA VAL A 166 -24.68 4.45 42.40
C VAL A 166 -25.36 4.14 41.07
N THR A 167 -26.69 4.18 41.03
CA THR A 167 -27.47 3.85 39.84
C THR A 167 -28.20 5.08 39.31
N ILE A 168 -28.08 5.31 38.00
CA ILE A 168 -28.86 6.28 37.22
C ILE A 168 -29.82 5.50 36.33
N ASP A 169 -31.11 5.55 36.64
CA ASP A 169 -32.16 5.01 35.77
C ASP A 169 -32.52 6.03 34.70
N GLN A 170 -31.97 5.85 33.49
CA GLN A 170 -32.34 6.65 32.33
C GLN A 170 -33.73 6.23 31.87
N ASN A 171 -34.59 7.20 31.54
CA ASN A 171 -35.99 6.95 31.16
C ASN A 171 -36.39 7.54 29.80
N GLN A 172 -35.44 8.21 29.12
CA GLN A 172 -35.60 8.75 27.77
C GLN A 172 -34.39 8.35 26.92
N GLU A 173 -34.54 8.38 25.59
CA GLU A 173 -33.43 8.05 24.67
C GLU A 173 -32.19 8.93 24.87
N ARG A 174 -32.39 10.15 25.39
CA ARG A 174 -31.33 11.15 25.60
C ARG A 174 -31.47 11.73 27.00
N ALA A 175 -30.39 11.67 27.77
CA ALA A 175 -30.27 12.29 29.07
C ALA A 175 -29.14 13.32 29.08
N LEU A 176 -29.32 14.40 29.84
CA LEU A 176 -28.32 15.43 30.12
C LEU A 176 -28.35 15.74 31.61
N LEU A 177 -27.24 15.47 32.29
CA LEU A 177 -27.08 15.48 33.73
C LEU A 177 -25.90 16.40 34.09
N SER A 178 -26.20 17.55 34.68
CA SER A 178 -25.18 18.44 35.24
C SER A 178 -24.72 17.96 36.62
N TRP A 179 -23.43 18.08 36.86
CA TRP A 179 -22.73 17.71 38.08
C TRP A 179 -21.89 18.89 38.58
N ASN A 180 -21.82 19.06 39.90
CA ASN A 180 -20.81 19.95 40.50
C ASN A 180 -19.44 19.24 40.50
N ARG A 181 -19.44 17.93 40.76
CA ARG A 181 -18.26 17.06 40.75
C ARG A 181 -18.63 15.68 40.22
N PHE A 182 -17.78 15.12 39.37
CA PHE A 182 -17.99 13.80 38.77
C PHE A 182 -16.75 12.93 39.01
N ASP A 183 -16.57 12.52 40.26
CA ASP A 183 -15.48 11.64 40.67
C ASP A 183 -16.04 10.29 41.13
N ILE A 184 -15.43 9.20 40.66
CA ILE A 184 -15.84 7.83 41.01
C ILE A 184 -14.76 7.21 41.90
N GLY A 185 -15.06 7.08 43.20
CA GLY A 185 -14.17 6.47 44.18
C GLY A 185 -13.81 5.01 43.87
N LYS A 186 -12.70 4.52 44.42
CA LYS A 186 -12.16 3.18 44.09
C LYS A 186 -13.14 2.04 44.39
N ASN A 187 -13.97 2.16 45.42
CA ASN A 187 -14.97 1.15 45.79
C ASN A 187 -16.38 1.60 45.34
N THR A 188 -16.46 2.42 44.30
CA THR A 188 -17.72 2.90 43.73
C THR A 188 -17.95 2.29 42.35
N THR A 189 -19.16 1.79 42.10
CA THR A 189 -19.68 1.51 40.76
C THR A 189 -20.75 2.52 40.41
N LEU A 190 -20.50 3.35 39.40
CA LEU A 190 -21.55 4.15 38.75
C LEU A 190 -22.17 3.32 37.62
N GLN A 191 -23.47 3.10 37.68
CA GLN A 191 -24.22 2.31 36.71
C GLN A 191 -25.33 3.14 36.05
N PHE A 192 -25.25 3.31 34.74
CA PHE A 192 -26.36 3.81 33.92
C PHE A 192 -27.21 2.64 33.44
N ASN A 193 -28.44 2.56 33.94
CA ASN A 193 -29.44 1.62 33.47
C ASN A 193 -30.18 2.25 32.29
N GLN A 194 -29.84 1.83 31.08
CA GLN A 194 -30.37 2.39 29.83
C GLN A 194 -31.27 1.36 29.15
N LYS A 195 -32.33 0.97 29.87
CA LYS A 195 -33.28 -0.07 29.44
C LYS A 195 -34.65 0.51 29.20
N SER A 196 -35.26 0.10 28.09
CA SER A 196 -36.67 0.30 27.83
C SER A 196 -37.38 -1.05 27.94
N ASN A 197 -38.41 -1.15 28.78
CA ASN A 197 -39.14 -2.39 29.04
C ASN A 197 -38.24 -3.60 29.37
N GLY A 198 -37.18 -3.38 30.14
CA GLY A 198 -36.21 -4.41 30.53
C GLY A 198 -35.18 -4.78 29.46
N THR A 199 -35.26 -4.21 28.26
CA THR A 199 -34.32 -4.46 27.15
C THR A 199 -33.29 -3.33 27.05
N ALA A 200 -32.01 -3.68 27.03
CA ALA A 200 -30.90 -2.74 26.84
C ALA A 200 -31.03 -1.94 25.53
N GLN A 201 -30.79 -0.64 25.60
CA GLN A 201 -30.90 0.28 24.48
C GLN A 201 -29.50 0.84 24.14
N PRO A 202 -28.74 0.20 23.24
CA PRO A 202 -27.36 0.63 22.93
C PRO A 202 -27.30 2.05 22.34
N GLY A 203 -28.37 2.51 21.68
CA GLY A 203 -28.49 3.86 21.11
C GLY A 203 -28.86 4.95 22.11
N TRP A 204 -29.18 4.62 23.37
CA TRP A 204 -29.46 5.65 24.39
C TRP A 204 -28.18 6.36 24.81
N VAL A 205 -28.27 7.67 25.07
CA VAL A 205 -27.11 8.51 25.39
C VAL A 205 -27.33 9.24 26.72
N ALA A 206 -26.35 9.18 27.62
CA ALA A 206 -26.31 9.94 28.86
C ALA A 206 -25.13 10.93 28.85
N VAL A 207 -25.42 12.23 28.74
CA VAL A 207 -24.41 13.29 28.85
C VAL A 207 -24.26 13.71 30.30
N ASN A 208 -23.04 13.60 30.83
CA ASN A 208 -22.66 14.05 32.16
C ASN A 208 -21.74 15.26 32.02
N ARG A 209 -22.21 16.44 32.44
CA ARG A 209 -21.42 17.68 32.34
C ARG A 209 -21.03 18.19 33.72
N VAL A 210 -19.75 18.47 33.93
CA VAL A 210 -19.25 19.15 35.13
C VAL A 210 -19.23 20.65 34.88
N THR A 211 -19.92 21.45 35.71
CA THR A 211 -20.25 22.85 35.35
C THR A 211 -19.50 23.95 36.11
N ASN A 212 -18.78 23.62 37.19
CA ASN A 212 -17.97 24.56 37.99
C ASN A 212 -16.57 24.00 38.28
N SER A 213 -15.95 23.42 37.25
CA SER A 213 -14.77 22.58 37.43
C SER A 213 -13.48 23.39 37.59
N THR A 214 -12.87 23.37 38.78
CA THR A 214 -11.46 23.75 38.98
C THR A 214 -10.52 22.56 38.93
N ASP A 215 -11.06 21.35 39.10
CA ASP A 215 -10.31 20.10 39.24
C ASP A 215 -10.77 19.05 38.22
N PRO A 216 -9.86 18.22 37.70
CA PRO A 216 -10.21 17.17 36.75
C PRO A 216 -11.10 16.09 37.40
N SER A 217 -11.97 15.47 36.60
CA SER A 217 -12.76 14.30 37.04
C SER A 217 -11.85 13.11 37.32
N LEU A 218 -11.90 12.57 38.54
CA LEU A 218 -11.13 11.41 38.95
C LEU A 218 -12.00 10.15 38.90
N ILE A 219 -11.77 9.29 37.90
CA ILE A 219 -12.46 8.00 37.75
C ILE A 219 -11.52 6.91 38.24
N LEU A 220 -11.68 6.48 39.49
CA LEU A 220 -10.84 5.47 40.14
C LEU A 220 -11.54 4.11 40.29
N GLY A 221 -12.87 4.09 40.31
CA GLY A 221 -13.70 2.89 40.41
C GLY A 221 -14.25 2.36 39.08
N ASN A 222 -15.49 1.87 39.12
CA ASN A 222 -16.15 1.26 37.98
C ASN A 222 -17.22 2.18 37.38
N LEU A 223 -17.27 2.27 36.05
CA LEU A 223 -18.35 2.90 35.30
C LEU A 223 -18.98 1.86 34.37
N LYS A 224 -20.29 1.65 34.46
CA LYS A 224 -21.04 0.66 33.66
C LYS A 224 -22.23 1.31 32.97
N ALA A 225 -22.48 0.97 31.70
CA ALA A 225 -23.67 1.41 30.98
C ALA A 225 -24.09 0.43 29.89
N ASP A 226 -25.41 0.30 29.66
CA ASP A 226 -25.96 -0.51 28.57
C ASP A 226 -25.82 0.18 27.18
N GLY A 227 -25.71 1.51 27.16
CA GLY A 227 -25.64 2.36 25.97
C GLY A 227 -24.44 3.31 26.01
N THR A 228 -24.63 4.54 25.52
CA THR A 228 -23.58 5.55 25.39
C THR A 228 -23.51 6.44 26.62
N VAL A 229 -22.29 6.65 27.14
CA VAL A 229 -22.00 7.63 28.19
C VAL A 229 -21.08 8.71 27.63
N VAL A 230 -21.45 9.97 27.86
CA VAL A 230 -20.61 11.13 27.56
C VAL A 230 -20.20 11.78 28.89
N VAL A 231 -18.91 12.07 29.05
CA VAL A 231 -18.36 12.79 30.22
C VAL A 231 -17.68 14.06 29.72
N LEU A 232 -18.19 15.21 30.13
CA LEU A 232 -17.68 16.53 29.78
C LEU A 232 -17.12 17.20 31.03
N ASN A 233 -15.82 17.48 31.07
CA ASN A 233 -15.20 18.25 32.14
C ASN A 233 -14.06 19.12 31.60
N HIS A 234 -14.27 20.43 31.60
CA HIS A 234 -13.30 21.41 31.11
C HIS A 234 -11.93 21.35 31.81
N ALA A 235 -11.88 21.05 33.12
CA ALA A 235 -10.63 21.00 33.88
C ALA A 235 -9.79 19.74 33.60
N GLY A 236 -10.37 18.71 32.97
CA GLY A 236 -9.69 17.46 32.65
C GLY A 236 -10.44 16.22 33.11
N ILE A 237 -10.00 15.05 32.63
CA ILE A 237 -10.55 13.75 33.02
C ILE A 237 -9.39 12.77 33.21
N ILE A 238 -9.34 12.09 34.34
CA ILE A 238 -8.30 11.13 34.70
C ILE A 238 -8.97 9.78 35.00
N PHE A 239 -8.65 8.77 34.21
CA PHE A 239 -8.96 7.38 34.50
C PHE A 239 -7.78 6.78 35.27
N GLY A 240 -7.95 6.63 36.58
CA GLY A 240 -6.89 6.22 37.49
C GLY A 240 -6.60 4.72 37.44
N LYS A 241 -5.50 4.34 38.09
CA LYS A 241 -5.07 2.94 38.24
C LYS A 241 -6.20 2.05 38.75
N GLY A 242 -6.52 1.00 37.99
CA GLY A 242 -7.53 0.00 38.39
C GLY A 242 -8.97 0.37 38.05
N SER A 243 -9.20 1.57 37.52
CA SER A 243 -10.52 1.95 37.00
C SER A 243 -10.98 1.01 35.88
N GLN A 244 -12.28 0.74 35.85
CA GLN A 244 -12.89 -0.15 34.86
C GLN A 244 -14.14 0.50 34.27
N VAL A 245 -14.03 0.95 33.02
CA VAL A 245 -15.13 1.56 32.28
C VAL A 245 -15.63 0.56 31.25
N ASN A 246 -16.88 0.14 31.38
CA ASN A 246 -17.53 -0.81 30.48
C ASN A 246 -18.87 -0.22 30.01
N THR A 247 -18.88 0.34 28.81
CA THR A 247 -20.08 0.95 28.21
C THR A 247 -20.29 0.38 26.82
N HIS A 248 -21.47 0.57 26.21
CA HIS A 248 -21.58 0.28 24.77
C HIS A 248 -20.69 1.25 23.99
N SER A 249 -20.83 2.55 24.28
CA SER A 249 -19.94 3.60 23.76
C SER A 249 -19.56 4.60 24.85
N LEU A 250 -18.38 5.20 24.73
CA LEU A 250 -17.86 6.24 25.61
C LEU A 250 -17.35 7.43 24.79
N LEU A 251 -17.78 8.63 25.14
CA LEU A 251 -17.13 9.88 24.74
C LEU A 251 -16.67 10.63 26.00
N ALA A 252 -15.37 10.78 26.19
CA ALA A 252 -14.81 11.62 27.25
C ALA A 252 -14.18 12.86 26.61
N SER A 253 -14.56 14.05 27.09
CA SER A 253 -14.14 15.29 26.47
C SER A 253 -13.88 16.40 27.48
N THR A 254 -12.85 17.21 27.23
CA THR A 254 -12.66 18.50 27.92
C THR A 254 -13.23 19.68 27.13
N LEU A 255 -13.69 19.40 25.91
CA LEU A 255 -14.46 20.30 25.06
C LEU A 255 -15.96 20.20 25.36
N GLU A 256 -16.71 21.26 25.09
CA GLU A 256 -18.16 21.32 25.21
C GLU A 256 -18.89 20.75 24.00
N LEU A 257 -20.07 20.19 24.26
CA LEU A 257 -20.94 19.60 23.23
C LEU A 257 -21.77 20.68 22.52
N GLY A 258 -21.80 20.61 21.19
CA GLY A 258 -22.61 21.45 20.32
C GLY A 258 -21.80 22.53 19.57
N ASN A 259 -22.39 23.07 18.50
CA ASN A 259 -21.73 24.02 17.62
C ASN A 259 -21.36 25.32 18.35
N ALA A 260 -20.19 25.89 18.05
CA ALA A 260 -19.72 27.14 18.66
C ALA A 260 -20.57 28.37 18.36
N ALA A 261 -21.16 28.42 17.15
CA ALA A 261 -21.85 29.59 16.64
C ALA A 261 -23.07 29.22 15.76
N LYS A 262 -23.98 30.17 15.60
CA LYS A 262 -25.21 30.09 14.79
C LYS A 262 -25.32 31.30 13.86
N PHE A 263 -26.09 31.17 12.79
CA PHE A 263 -26.45 32.32 11.96
C PHE A 263 -27.68 33.05 12.52
N VAL A 264 -27.62 34.37 12.51
CA VAL A 264 -28.74 35.24 12.88
C VAL A 264 -29.05 36.19 11.73
N PRO A 265 -30.33 36.39 11.36
CA PRO A 265 -30.71 37.38 10.35
C PRO A 265 -30.34 38.79 10.81
N GLY A 266 -29.52 39.48 10.03
CA GLY A 266 -29.22 40.90 10.19
C GLY A 266 -30.38 41.78 9.70
N VAL A 267 -30.45 43.00 10.22
CA VAL A 267 -31.49 44.00 9.90
C VAL A 267 -31.59 44.36 8.41
N ASP A 268 -30.51 44.15 7.65
CA ASP A 268 -30.44 44.41 6.20
C ASP A 268 -30.47 43.12 5.35
N GLY A 269 -30.84 41.97 5.93
CA GLY A 269 -30.78 40.66 5.24
C GLY A 269 -29.37 40.07 5.18
N THR A 270 -28.38 40.68 5.84
CA THR A 270 -27.04 40.12 6.06
C THR A 270 -27.09 38.92 7.01
N ARG A 271 -26.17 37.96 6.89
CA ARG A 271 -26.06 36.83 7.83
C ARG A 271 -25.01 37.18 8.89
N LEU A 272 -25.44 37.42 10.12
CA LEU A 272 -24.55 37.62 11.26
C LEU A 272 -24.19 36.27 11.89
N VAL A 273 -23.00 36.17 12.48
CA VAL A 273 -22.56 35.00 13.25
C VAL A 273 -22.60 35.38 14.72
N GLU A 274 -23.33 34.60 15.52
CA GLU A 274 -23.39 34.77 16.98
C GLU A 274 -22.92 33.49 17.69
N PRO A 275 -22.21 33.59 18.82
CA PRO A 275 -21.87 32.42 19.63
C PRO A 275 -23.15 31.77 20.19
N THR A 276 -23.16 30.44 20.29
CA THR A 276 -24.25 29.70 20.93
C THR A 276 -24.04 29.61 22.43
N THR A 277 -25.12 29.78 23.19
CA THR A 277 -25.13 29.55 24.64
C THR A 277 -25.18 28.06 24.96
N ILE A 278 -24.76 27.67 26.17
CA ILE A 278 -24.86 26.27 26.64
C ILE A 278 -26.32 25.80 26.67
N ALA A 279 -27.27 26.67 27.05
CA ALA A 279 -28.70 26.36 27.02
C ALA A 279 -29.19 25.99 25.60
N GLU A 280 -28.76 26.73 24.57
CA GLU A 280 -29.09 26.41 23.17
C GLU A 280 -28.45 25.09 22.72
N ARG A 281 -27.20 24.82 23.11
CA ARG A 281 -26.53 23.56 22.81
C ARG A 281 -27.22 22.36 23.49
N ASN A 282 -27.68 22.53 24.74
CA ASN A 282 -28.45 21.52 25.46
C ASN A 282 -29.77 21.21 24.74
N ALA A 283 -30.50 22.25 24.35
CA ALA A 283 -31.75 22.09 23.60
C ALA A 283 -31.51 21.37 22.27
N ALA A 284 -30.44 21.72 21.54
CA ALA A 284 -30.06 21.05 20.31
C ALA A 284 -29.75 19.57 20.53
N TYR A 285 -28.95 19.21 21.53
CA TYR A 285 -28.67 17.80 21.86
C TYR A 285 -29.95 17.02 22.22
N LEU A 286 -30.79 17.57 23.09
CA LEU A 286 -32.03 16.90 23.49
C LEU A 286 -32.97 16.68 22.28
N GLN A 287 -32.99 17.62 21.33
CA GLN A 287 -33.83 17.54 20.13
C GLN A 287 -33.24 16.69 19.00
N LEU A 288 -31.92 16.71 18.80
CA LEU A 288 -31.28 16.13 17.60
C LEU A 288 -30.34 14.95 17.89
N GLY A 289 -29.93 14.78 19.14
CA GLY A 289 -29.01 13.73 19.58
C GLY A 289 -27.54 14.10 19.45
N LEU A 290 -26.68 13.11 19.67
CA LEU A 290 -25.23 13.26 19.58
C LEU A 290 -24.79 13.35 18.11
N PHE A 291 -23.84 14.23 17.80
CA PHE A 291 -23.24 14.42 16.47
C PHE A 291 -24.15 14.94 15.35
N THR A 292 -25.36 15.45 15.66
CA THR A 292 -26.23 16.09 14.68
C THR A 292 -26.08 17.62 14.74
N PRO A 293 -25.74 18.32 13.65
CA PRO A 293 -25.69 19.79 13.62
C PRO A 293 -27.06 20.42 13.91
N ALA A 294 -27.10 21.51 14.68
CA ALA A 294 -28.34 22.24 14.93
C ALA A 294 -28.85 22.98 13.67
N ASN A 295 -30.17 23.09 13.50
CA ASN A 295 -30.76 23.86 12.39
C ASN A 295 -30.36 25.34 12.47
N GLY A 296 -29.95 25.96 11.34
CA GLY A 296 -29.58 27.37 11.28
C GLY A 296 -28.11 27.69 11.59
N THR A 297 -27.24 26.68 11.68
CA THR A 297 -25.80 26.86 11.93
C THR A 297 -24.99 27.18 10.66
N THR A 298 -23.75 27.59 10.86
CA THR A 298 -22.87 28.19 9.85
C THR A 298 -22.49 27.26 8.70
N GLY A 299 -23.34 27.12 7.67
CA GLY A 299 -22.99 26.42 6.41
C GLY A 299 -22.03 27.16 5.47
N GLY A 300 -21.50 28.33 5.90
CA GLY A 300 -20.65 29.21 5.07
C GLY A 300 -19.20 29.36 5.53
N ILE A 301 -18.84 28.89 6.72
CA ILE A 301 -17.45 28.58 7.10
C ILE A 301 -17.44 27.07 7.15
N SER A 302 -16.86 26.42 6.15
CA SER A 302 -16.89 24.98 5.98
C SER A 302 -16.41 24.29 7.24
N VAL A 303 -17.37 23.70 7.96
CA VAL A 303 -17.33 22.85 9.17
C VAL A 303 -17.58 23.55 10.52
N SER A 304 -18.78 23.34 11.06
CA SER A 304 -19.15 23.71 12.43
C SER A 304 -18.73 22.57 13.38
N PRO A 305 -17.67 22.72 14.19
CA PRO A 305 -17.22 21.66 15.10
C PRO A 305 -18.32 21.30 16.09
N LEU A 306 -18.58 20.00 16.25
CA LEU A 306 -19.63 19.46 17.13
C LEU A 306 -19.14 19.33 18.58
N LEU A 307 -17.82 19.27 18.78
CA LEU A 307 -17.19 19.50 20.07
C LEU A 307 -16.24 20.69 19.96
N VAL A 308 -16.36 21.65 20.87
CA VAL A 308 -15.58 22.89 20.80
C VAL A 308 -15.22 23.38 22.19
N SER A 309 -14.11 24.11 22.30
CA SER A 309 -13.79 24.90 23.47
C SER A 309 -15.03 25.63 23.99
N GLY A 310 -15.29 25.50 25.29
CA GLY A 310 -16.32 26.27 25.98
C GLY A 310 -15.95 27.75 26.13
N VAL A 311 -14.71 28.13 25.77
CA VAL A 311 -14.12 29.44 26.00
C VAL A 311 -13.80 30.12 24.67
N THR A 312 -14.83 30.37 23.87
CA THR A 312 -14.70 31.10 22.59
C THR A 312 -14.71 32.61 22.81
N GLU A 313 -13.99 33.36 21.98
CA GLU A 313 -14.12 34.82 21.91
C GLU A 313 -15.52 35.23 21.42
N GLY A 314 -15.91 36.48 21.63
CA GLY A 314 -17.31 36.96 21.49
C GLY A 314 -17.98 36.78 20.12
N ASP A 315 -17.23 36.44 19.07
CA ASP A 315 -17.75 36.13 17.73
C ASP A 315 -17.83 34.63 17.41
N GLY A 316 -17.36 33.75 18.32
CA GLY A 316 -17.35 32.30 18.14
C GLY A 316 -16.34 31.81 17.09
N THR A 317 -15.45 32.67 16.60
CA THR A 317 -14.47 32.34 15.54
C THR A 317 -13.05 32.10 16.04
N ARG A 318 -12.77 32.41 17.32
CA ARG A 318 -11.47 32.23 17.97
C ARG A 318 -11.63 31.63 19.36
N PHE A 319 -10.59 30.99 19.85
CA PHE A 319 -10.53 30.52 21.22
C PHE A 319 -9.82 31.51 22.14
N SER A 320 -10.25 31.56 23.39
CA SER A 320 -9.56 32.33 24.42
C SER A 320 -8.15 31.77 24.67
N ALA A 321 -7.32 32.55 25.37
CA ALA A 321 -5.99 32.13 25.81
C ALA A 321 -6.03 31.06 26.92
N GLU A 322 -7.16 30.91 27.63
CA GLU A 322 -7.34 29.90 28.67
C GLU A 322 -7.50 28.53 28.02
N ARG A 323 -6.69 27.56 28.44
CA ARG A 323 -6.64 26.23 27.83
C ARG A 323 -7.39 25.21 28.66
N GLU A 324 -8.18 24.37 28.00
CA GLU A 324 -8.85 23.23 28.62
C GLU A 324 -7.82 22.24 29.18
N GLY A 325 -8.22 21.50 30.21
CA GLY A 325 -7.44 20.39 30.75
C GLY A 325 -7.25 19.25 29.75
N GLY A 326 -6.39 18.30 30.13
CA GLY A 326 -6.12 17.09 29.35
C GLY A 326 -6.96 15.88 29.77
N ILE A 327 -6.86 14.81 28.99
CA ILE A 327 -7.36 13.49 29.38
C ILE A 327 -6.17 12.57 29.63
N THR A 328 -6.14 11.93 30.80
CA THR A 328 -5.12 10.95 31.15
C THR A 328 -5.76 9.60 31.47
N VAL A 329 -5.26 8.53 30.85
CA VAL A 329 -5.61 7.15 31.16
C VAL A 329 -4.39 6.50 31.78
N ASP A 330 -4.37 6.35 33.10
CA ASP A 330 -3.21 5.84 33.84
C ASP A 330 -2.96 4.35 33.57
N ALA A 331 -1.72 3.92 33.77
CA ALA A 331 -1.35 2.51 33.68
C ALA A 331 -2.24 1.65 34.61
N GLY A 332 -2.85 0.60 34.04
CA GLY A 332 -3.78 -0.29 34.74
C GLY A 332 -5.26 0.14 34.67
N ALA A 333 -5.59 1.33 34.17
CA ALA A 333 -6.95 1.67 33.79
C ALA A 333 -7.40 0.84 32.57
N ARG A 334 -8.67 0.42 32.55
CA ARG A 334 -9.26 -0.36 31.46
C ARG A 334 -10.57 0.27 31.00
N ILE A 335 -10.65 0.59 29.72
CA ILE A 335 -11.83 1.14 29.06
C ILE A 335 -12.23 0.19 27.94
N SER A 336 -13.47 -0.28 27.95
CA SER A 336 -13.99 -1.24 26.99
C SER A 336 -15.34 -0.80 26.44
N GLY A 337 -15.45 -0.78 25.12
CA GLY A 337 -16.68 -0.54 24.37
C GLY A 337 -17.40 -1.85 24.03
N GLY A 338 -18.72 -1.78 23.86
CA GLY A 338 -19.53 -2.89 23.39
C GLY A 338 -19.33 -3.16 21.89
N ALA A 339 -19.85 -4.29 21.41
CA ALA A 339 -19.76 -4.65 20.00
C ALA A 339 -20.40 -3.58 19.11
N GLY A 340 -19.65 -3.04 18.14
CA GLY A 340 -20.11 -1.97 17.25
C GLY A 340 -20.10 -0.56 17.84
N GLY A 341 -19.75 -0.42 19.13
CA GLY A 341 -19.67 0.88 19.80
C GLY A 341 -18.34 1.61 19.58
N PHE A 342 -18.19 2.77 20.21
CA PHE A 342 -16.97 3.58 20.11
C PHE A 342 -16.41 4.00 21.46
N ILE A 343 -15.09 4.19 21.53
CA ILE A 343 -14.40 4.90 22.60
C ILE A 343 -13.77 6.14 21.96
N MET A 344 -14.21 7.33 22.34
CA MET A 344 -13.67 8.60 21.84
C MET A 344 -13.15 9.44 23.01
N LEU A 345 -11.89 9.85 22.95
CA LEU A 345 -11.30 10.81 23.88
C LEU A 345 -10.93 12.08 23.10
N THR A 346 -11.44 13.24 23.54
CA THR A 346 -11.18 14.52 22.86
C THR A 346 -10.77 15.62 23.83
N ALA A 347 -9.56 16.15 23.69
CA ALA A 347 -9.03 17.20 24.55
C ALA A 347 -7.84 17.87 23.88
N PRO A 348 -7.36 19.04 24.31
CA PRO A 348 -6.13 19.61 23.76
C PRO A 348 -4.90 18.71 23.96
N ASN A 349 -4.86 17.93 25.06
CA ASN A 349 -3.80 16.99 25.36
C ASN A 349 -4.40 15.65 25.82
N ILE A 350 -3.92 14.54 25.27
CA ILE A 350 -4.39 13.20 25.59
C ILE A 350 -3.20 12.28 25.88
N GLU A 351 -3.19 11.63 27.03
CA GLU A 351 -2.19 10.64 27.41
C GLU A 351 -2.86 9.30 27.73
N ASN A 352 -2.45 8.23 27.06
CA ASN A 352 -2.89 6.88 27.36
C ASN A 352 -1.72 5.98 27.76
N ALA A 353 -1.73 5.50 29.00
CA ALA A 353 -0.86 4.43 29.50
C ALA A 353 -1.66 3.17 29.89
N GLY A 354 -2.99 3.21 29.83
CA GLY A 354 -3.88 2.09 30.15
C GLY A 354 -4.22 1.22 28.94
N THR A 355 -5.40 0.58 29.00
CA THR A 355 -5.92 -0.26 27.91
C THR A 355 -7.27 0.26 27.43
N LEU A 356 -7.36 0.54 26.12
CA LEU A 356 -8.60 0.89 25.43
C LEU A 356 -8.96 -0.24 24.46
N ARG A 357 -10.19 -0.77 24.54
CA ARG A 357 -10.60 -1.93 23.73
C ARG A 357 -11.99 -1.77 23.12
N ALA A 358 -12.11 -2.03 21.83
CA ALA A 358 -13.38 -2.14 21.11
C ALA A 358 -13.44 -3.43 20.28
N ILE A 359 -14.66 -3.89 19.98
CA ILE A 359 -14.92 -5.06 19.12
C ILE A 359 -15.94 -4.63 18.06
N ASP A 360 -15.67 -4.91 16.78
CA ASP A 360 -16.52 -4.49 15.65
C ASP A 360 -16.78 -2.97 15.60
N GLY A 361 -15.95 -2.21 16.32
CA GLY A 361 -16.19 -0.81 16.68
C GLY A 361 -14.95 0.06 16.49
N GLN A 362 -14.85 1.12 17.29
CA GLN A 362 -13.87 2.18 17.08
C GLN A 362 -13.19 2.61 18.39
N VAL A 363 -11.90 2.92 18.32
CA VAL A 363 -11.20 3.72 19.35
C VAL A 363 -10.54 4.93 18.70
N SER A 364 -10.89 6.12 19.16
CA SER A 364 -10.38 7.37 18.60
C SER A 364 -9.91 8.35 19.67
N LEU A 365 -8.69 8.84 19.50
CA LEU A 365 -8.12 9.93 20.27
C LEU A 365 -8.00 11.12 19.33
N GLN A 366 -8.70 12.22 19.62
CA GLN A 366 -8.62 13.43 18.80
C GLN A 366 -8.19 14.61 19.65
N ALA A 367 -6.97 15.08 19.45
CA ALA A 367 -6.41 16.19 20.17
C ALA A 367 -6.63 17.53 19.45
N GLY A 368 -7.15 18.52 20.18
CA GLY A 368 -7.43 19.85 19.66
C GLY A 368 -8.50 20.55 20.47
N ARG A 369 -8.79 21.81 20.10
CA ARG A 369 -9.76 22.68 20.79
C ARG A 369 -11.09 22.82 20.03
N ALA A 370 -11.15 22.33 18.80
CA ALA A 370 -12.38 22.10 18.05
C ALA A 370 -12.25 20.79 17.27
N VAL A 371 -13.24 19.92 17.43
CA VAL A 371 -13.28 18.61 16.78
C VAL A 371 -14.54 18.49 15.93
N ASN A 372 -14.32 18.13 14.67
CA ASN A 372 -15.34 17.78 13.70
C ASN A 372 -15.48 16.27 13.59
N TYR A 373 -16.66 15.85 13.14
CA TYR A 373 -17.02 14.45 12.97
C TYR A 373 -17.67 14.25 11.63
N ALA A 374 -17.36 13.15 10.98
CA ALA A 374 -18.07 12.71 9.80
C ALA A 374 -18.32 11.21 9.88
N GLN A 375 -19.57 10.78 9.67
CA GLN A 375 -19.91 9.36 9.73
C GLN A 375 -19.52 8.66 8.42
N SER A 376 -18.83 7.54 8.53
CA SER A 376 -18.64 6.61 7.41
C SER A 376 -19.34 5.28 7.68
N THR A 377 -20.00 4.76 6.65
CA THR A 377 -20.77 3.50 6.70
C THR A 377 -19.98 2.31 6.18
N GLY A 378 -18.78 2.52 5.63
CA GLY A 378 -17.99 1.49 4.95
C GLY A 378 -18.54 1.08 3.58
N ALA A 379 -19.53 1.81 3.04
CA ALA A 379 -20.02 1.63 1.67
C ALA A 379 -19.03 2.24 0.67
N ASP A 380 -18.98 1.70 -0.56
CA ASP A 380 -18.04 2.15 -1.59
C ASP A 380 -18.31 3.60 -2.06
N SER A 381 -19.55 4.06 -1.91
CA SER A 381 -19.98 5.45 -2.12
C SER A 381 -19.94 6.32 -0.85
N GLY A 382 -19.54 5.75 0.29
CA GLY A 382 -19.42 6.46 1.56
C GLY A 382 -18.23 7.43 1.60
N LEU A 383 -18.07 8.13 2.73
CA LEU A 383 -16.94 9.06 2.93
C LEU A 383 -15.60 8.34 2.83
N ASP A 384 -15.48 7.20 3.51
CA ASP A 384 -14.34 6.30 3.43
C ASP A 384 -14.82 4.84 3.48
N PRO A 385 -14.64 4.06 2.39
CA PRO A 385 -15.13 2.69 2.31
C PRO A 385 -14.43 1.69 3.25
N TYR A 386 -13.33 2.10 3.88
CA TYR A 386 -12.56 1.30 4.84
C TYR A 386 -12.89 1.64 6.30
N VAL A 387 -13.70 2.68 6.56
CA VAL A 387 -14.13 3.08 7.90
C VAL A 387 -15.61 2.79 8.12
N ARG A 388 -15.91 2.12 9.23
CA ARG A 388 -17.28 1.98 9.77
C ARG A 388 -17.29 2.64 11.15
N GLY A 389 -17.90 3.82 11.25
CA GLY A 389 -17.86 4.64 12.46
C GLY A 389 -17.77 6.12 12.13
N TYR A 390 -17.04 6.87 12.93
CA TYR A 390 -16.86 8.32 12.78
C TYR A 390 -15.41 8.65 12.48
N MET A 391 -15.18 9.50 11.50
CA MET A 391 -13.88 10.11 11.25
C MET A 391 -13.83 11.42 12.04
N LEU A 392 -12.80 11.60 12.85
CA LEU A 392 -12.59 12.80 13.65
C LEU A 392 -11.50 13.65 13.01
N ASN A 393 -11.65 14.97 13.04
CA ASN A 393 -10.56 15.87 12.68
C ASN A 393 -10.60 17.13 13.53
N SER A 394 -9.42 17.64 13.89
CA SER A 394 -9.27 18.89 14.60
C SER A 394 -9.28 20.04 13.61
N TYR A 395 -10.01 21.11 13.94
CA TYR A 395 -9.98 22.33 13.14
C TYR A 395 -8.63 23.04 13.33
N ALA A 396 -8.05 23.54 12.23
CA ALA A 396 -6.78 24.27 12.27
C ALA A 396 -7.03 25.78 12.40
N TYR A 397 -6.55 26.38 13.49
CA TYR A 397 -6.38 27.82 13.61
C TYR A 397 -4.89 28.13 13.46
N THR A 398 -4.51 28.96 12.49
CA THR A 398 -3.11 29.24 12.15
C THR A 398 -2.35 29.85 13.34
N GLY A 399 -1.18 29.30 13.67
CA GLY A 399 -0.28 29.84 14.71
C GLY A 399 -0.58 29.37 16.13
N GLN A 400 -1.38 28.31 16.30
CA GLN A 400 -1.62 27.66 17.59
C GLN A 400 -1.31 26.16 17.47
N ALA A 401 -0.22 25.73 18.09
CA ALA A 401 0.13 24.33 18.27
C ALA A 401 -0.84 23.65 19.25
N ASP A 402 -2.04 23.37 18.76
CA ASP A 402 -3.14 22.83 19.55
C ASP A 402 -3.39 21.36 19.22
N GLY A 403 -2.86 20.47 20.07
CA GLY A 403 -3.19 19.05 20.04
C GLY A 403 -1.97 18.16 20.25
N THR A 404 -1.86 17.52 21.41
CA THR A 404 -0.85 16.47 21.64
C THR A 404 -1.48 15.16 22.05
N ILE A 405 -1.00 14.05 21.49
CA ILE A 405 -1.37 12.70 21.90
C ILE A 405 -0.12 11.91 22.24
N VAL A 406 -0.08 11.31 23.42
CA VAL A 406 0.95 10.34 23.81
C VAL A 406 0.28 9.01 24.15
N ASN A 407 0.58 7.97 23.39
CA ASN A 407 0.15 6.61 23.73
C ASN A 407 1.36 5.77 24.17
N ASN A 408 1.39 5.43 25.45
CA ASN A 408 2.31 4.47 26.07
C ASN A 408 1.62 3.12 26.38
N GLY A 409 0.29 3.06 26.21
CA GLY A 409 -0.54 1.91 26.56
C GLY A 409 -0.93 1.04 25.37
N LEU A 410 -1.97 0.23 25.58
CA LEU A 410 -2.57 -0.63 24.57
C LEU A 410 -3.88 -0.02 24.05
N ILE A 411 -4.01 0.07 22.73
CA ILE A 411 -5.27 0.36 22.06
C ILE A 411 -5.57 -0.80 21.11
N GLU A 412 -6.72 -1.45 21.30
CA GLU A 412 -7.14 -2.60 20.51
C GLU A 412 -8.53 -2.40 19.92
N SER A 413 -8.68 -2.67 18.62
CA SER A 413 -9.97 -2.69 17.95
C SER A 413 -10.08 -3.92 17.06
N GLN A 414 -10.73 -4.97 17.56
CA GLN A 414 -10.95 -6.19 16.79
C GLN A 414 -11.94 -5.91 15.66
N ARG A 415 -11.58 -6.23 14.42
CA ARG A 415 -12.43 -6.02 13.24
C ARG A 415 -12.97 -4.58 13.14
N GLY A 416 -12.13 -3.60 13.47
CA GLY A 416 -12.55 -2.22 13.68
C GLY A 416 -11.53 -1.15 13.29
N TYR A 417 -11.80 0.08 13.75
CA TYR A 417 -11.05 1.28 13.39
C TYR A 417 -10.33 1.88 14.59
N ILE A 418 -9.06 2.24 14.44
CA ILE A 418 -8.28 2.99 15.42
C ILE A 418 -7.84 4.31 14.78
N SER A 419 -8.08 5.44 15.45
CA SER A 419 -7.56 6.74 15.00
C SER A 419 -6.91 7.56 16.10
N LEU A 420 -5.74 8.13 15.81
CA LEU A 420 -5.12 9.15 16.63
C LEU A 420 -4.96 10.38 15.75
N GLY A 421 -5.59 11.49 16.12
CA GLY A 421 -5.58 12.69 15.30
C GLY A 421 -5.26 13.94 16.10
N ALA A 422 -4.52 14.87 15.51
CA ALA A 422 -4.28 16.22 15.99
C ALA A 422 -4.31 17.19 14.80
N GLY A 423 -4.30 18.50 15.07
CA GLY A 423 -4.23 19.50 14.00
C GLY A 423 -2.92 19.43 13.21
N ALA A 424 -2.83 20.22 12.14
CA ALA A 424 -1.63 20.31 11.28
C ALA A 424 -0.37 20.84 12.00
N GLU A 425 -0.53 21.50 13.15
CA GLU A 425 0.57 21.94 14.03
C GLU A 425 0.69 21.04 15.29
N GLY A 426 -0.16 20.03 15.42
CA GLY A 426 -0.18 19.10 16.55
C GLY A 426 0.81 17.93 16.42
N ALA A 427 0.94 17.16 17.50
CA ALA A 427 1.91 16.06 17.59
C ALA A 427 1.30 14.76 18.14
N ILE A 428 1.73 13.63 17.59
CA ILE A 428 1.41 12.28 18.07
C ILE A 428 2.71 11.53 18.39
N THR A 429 2.82 11.03 19.60
CA THR A 429 3.90 10.12 20.02
C THR A 429 3.28 8.77 20.40
N GLN A 430 3.54 7.75 19.57
CA GLN A 430 3.06 6.40 19.77
C GLN A 430 4.20 5.49 20.22
N ASN A 431 4.31 5.27 21.54
CA ASN A 431 5.30 4.41 22.19
C ASN A 431 4.73 3.02 22.55
N GLY A 432 3.41 2.89 22.62
CA GLY A 432 2.71 1.67 22.99
C GLY A 432 2.38 0.77 21.80
N LEU A 433 1.22 0.09 21.86
CA LEU A 433 0.74 -0.81 20.80
C LEU A 433 -0.66 -0.38 20.34
N LEU A 434 -0.80 -0.15 19.04
CA LEU A 434 -2.11 -0.11 18.36
C LEU A 434 -2.31 -1.44 17.65
N SER A 435 -3.37 -2.17 17.98
CA SER A 435 -3.64 -3.52 17.44
C SER A 435 -5.05 -3.59 16.85
N ALA A 436 -5.17 -3.97 15.60
CA ALA A 436 -6.44 -4.29 14.96
C ALA A 436 -6.43 -5.69 14.34
N THR A 437 -7.62 -6.21 14.01
CA THR A 437 -7.76 -7.46 13.25
C THR A 437 -8.59 -7.25 12.00
N THR A 438 -8.35 -8.08 10.98
CA THR A 438 -9.08 -8.07 9.70
C THR A 438 -9.78 -9.40 9.48
N SER A 439 -11.09 -9.33 9.23
CA SER A 439 -11.95 -10.45 8.83
C SER A 439 -12.47 -10.22 7.40
N VAL A 440 -13.13 -11.23 6.83
CA VAL A 440 -13.76 -11.08 5.51
C VAL A 440 -14.96 -10.11 5.52
N ALA A 441 -15.62 -9.92 6.67
CA ALA A 441 -16.74 -8.99 6.81
C ALA A 441 -16.30 -7.55 7.14
N ARG A 442 -15.16 -7.41 7.84
CA ARG A 442 -14.68 -6.13 8.38
C ARG A 442 -13.16 -6.06 8.32
N ASN A 443 -12.66 -5.06 7.60
CA ASN A 443 -11.26 -4.70 7.52
C ASN A 443 -10.81 -3.94 8.78
N GLY A 444 -9.58 -4.17 9.22
CA GLY A 444 -8.89 -3.33 10.19
C GLY A 444 -8.31 -2.08 9.53
N LYS A 445 -8.46 -0.92 10.19
CA LYS A 445 -7.82 0.33 9.77
C LYS A 445 -7.21 1.07 10.96
N ILE A 446 -5.97 1.55 10.79
CA ILE A 446 -5.27 2.40 11.75
C ILE A 446 -4.93 3.73 11.06
N SER A 447 -5.32 4.86 11.64
CA SER A 447 -5.05 6.20 11.08
C SER A 447 -4.37 7.10 12.10
N LEU A 448 -3.21 7.66 11.76
CA LEU A 448 -2.48 8.64 12.56
C LEU A 448 -2.40 9.95 11.78
N THR A 449 -3.04 11.00 12.27
CA THR A 449 -3.17 12.28 11.55
C THR A 449 -2.66 13.46 12.36
N ALA A 450 -1.51 14.03 12.02
CA ALA A 450 -0.94 15.19 12.70
C ALA A 450 0.20 15.80 11.87
N GLY A 451 0.60 17.04 12.19
CA GLY A 451 1.78 17.66 11.59
C GLY A 451 3.10 16.97 11.94
N GLN A 452 3.18 16.45 13.17
CA GLN A 452 4.33 15.68 13.67
C GLN A 452 3.87 14.33 14.23
N ILE A 453 4.47 13.24 13.74
CA ILE A 453 4.14 11.88 14.17
C ILE A 453 5.43 11.12 14.46
N ALA A 454 5.53 10.55 15.65
CA ALA A 454 6.63 9.70 16.06
C ALA A 454 6.12 8.32 16.48
N LEU A 455 6.61 7.26 15.83
CA LEU A 455 6.58 5.91 16.40
C LEU A 455 7.81 5.75 17.27
N GLY A 456 7.60 5.64 18.58
CA GLY A 456 8.66 5.60 19.59
C GLY A 456 9.65 4.48 19.35
N GLY A 457 10.95 4.80 19.36
CA GLY A 457 12.03 3.81 19.27
C GLY A 457 12.55 3.37 20.63
N SER A 458 13.15 2.18 20.68
CA SER A 458 13.87 1.67 21.85
C SER A 458 14.95 0.69 21.45
N ALA A 459 16.10 0.70 22.16
CA ALA A 459 17.11 -0.34 22.02
C ALA A 459 16.58 -1.74 22.38
N ASN A 460 15.58 -1.80 23.28
CA ASN A 460 14.81 -3.01 23.52
C ASN A 460 13.61 -3.05 22.56
N ALA A 461 13.65 -3.93 21.55
CA ALA A 461 12.59 -4.07 20.55
C ALA A 461 11.19 -4.37 21.15
N ALA A 462 11.12 -4.97 22.35
CA ALA A 462 9.85 -5.19 23.05
C ALA A 462 9.25 -3.91 23.65
N ALA A 463 10.05 -2.86 23.82
CA ALA A 463 9.64 -1.58 24.40
C ALA A 463 9.44 -0.48 23.36
N ALA A 464 9.62 -0.80 22.07
CA ALA A 464 9.41 0.14 20.99
C ALA A 464 7.92 0.19 20.58
N GLY A 465 7.52 1.32 20.00
CA GLY A 465 6.16 1.54 19.51
C GLY A 465 5.82 0.63 18.33
N ALA A 466 4.58 0.18 18.30
CA ALA A 466 4.09 -0.72 17.26
C ALA A 466 2.68 -0.41 16.76
N LEU A 467 2.51 -0.60 15.45
CA LEU A 467 1.24 -0.66 14.74
C LEU A 467 1.06 -2.07 14.19
N VAL A 468 -0.01 -2.77 14.58
CA VAL A 468 -0.21 -4.17 14.23
C VAL A 468 -1.61 -4.41 13.69
N ILE A 469 -1.71 -5.03 12.52
CA ILE A 469 -2.96 -5.58 11.98
C ILE A 469 -2.73 -7.06 11.66
N THR A 470 -3.59 -7.94 12.19
CA THR A 470 -3.48 -9.40 11.99
C THR A 470 -4.79 -9.98 11.46
N PRO A 471 -4.79 -11.17 10.82
CA PRO A 471 -6.03 -11.83 10.46
C PRO A 471 -6.85 -12.16 11.72
N ASP A 472 -8.17 -12.02 11.62
CA ASP A 472 -9.12 -12.49 12.62
C ASP A 472 -9.44 -13.98 12.40
N ASP A 473 -9.58 -14.76 13.48
CA ASP A 473 -9.75 -16.21 13.45
C ASP A 473 -11.21 -16.67 13.63
N ASN A 474 -12.18 -15.78 13.39
CA ASN A 474 -13.61 -16.06 13.56
C ASN A 474 -14.21 -17.13 12.63
N GLY A 475 -13.43 -17.70 11.70
CA GLY A 475 -13.84 -18.75 10.79
C GLY A 475 -14.78 -18.29 9.66
N GLU A 476 -15.02 -16.99 9.51
CA GLU A 476 -15.83 -16.45 8.43
C GLU A 476 -15.11 -16.61 7.07
N THR A 477 -15.91 -16.86 6.03
CA THR A 477 -15.43 -17.02 4.66
C THR A 477 -16.31 -16.27 3.69
N ILE A 478 -15.72 -15.77 2.61
CA ILE A 478 -16.44 -15.27 1.42
C ILE A 478 -15.96 -16.03 0.17
N PRO A 479 -16.72 -15.98 -0.93
CA PRO A 479 -16.26 -16.48 -2.22
C PRO A 479 -14.89 -15.90 -2.60
N GLN A 480 -13.97 -16.73 -3.11
CA GLN A 480 -12.69 -16.27 -3.67
C GLN A 480 -12.85 -15.35 -4.89
N GLY A 481 -14.03 -15.38 -5.53
CA GLY A 481 -14.33 -14.60 -6.72
C GLY A 481 -13.70 -15.17 -7.99
N THR A 482 -13.85 -14.43 -9.08
CA THR A 482 -13.26 -14.70 -10.39
C THR A 482 -12.54 -13.45 -10.90
N ALA A 483 -11.84 -13.54 -12.03
CA ALA A 483 -11.20 -12.37 -12.63
C ALA A 483 -12.19 -11.23 -12.98
N ASN A 484 -13.44 -11.57 -13.34
CA ASN A 484 -14.47 -10.60 -13.72
C ASN A 484 -15.32 -10.14 -12.53
N GLU A 485 -15.40 -10.94 -11.48
CA GLU A 485 -16.10 -10.65 -10.23
C GLU A 485 -15.17 -10.96 -9.05
N PRO A 486 -14.24 -10.05 -8.71
CA PRO A 486 -13.30 -10.27 -7.60
C PRO A 486 -14.02 -10.49 -6.28
N ALA A 487 -13.35 -11.16 -5.33
CA ALA A 487 -13.86 -11.27 -3.98
C ALA A 487 -14.13 -9.88 -3.38
N GLY A 488 -15.23 -9.72 -2.66
CA GLY A 488 -15.56 -8.51 -1.89
C GLY A 488 -14.67 -8.28 -0.66
N PHE A 489 -13.44 -8.80 -0.65
CA PHE A 489 -12.49 -8.65 0.45
C PHE A 489 -11.92 -7.23 0.46
N LYS A 490 -12.12 -6.51 1.56
CA LYS A 490 -11.50 -5.19 1.77
C LYS A 490 -10.18 -5.37 2.50
N GLN A 491 -9.10 -4.92 1.86
CA GLN A 491 -7.77 -4.97 2.46
C GLN A 491 -7.64 -4.05 3.68
N SER A 492 -6.72 -4.39 4.57
CA SER A 492 -6.40 -3.58 5.74
C SER A 492 -5.66 -2.31 5.31
N GLN A 493 -5.77 -1.24 6.09
CA GLN A 493 -5.08 0.02 5.81
C GLN A 493 -4.40 0.62 7.05
N ILE A 494 -3.20 1.15 6.84
CA ILE A 494 -2.54 2.06 7.78
C ILE A 494 -2.25 3.37 7.04
N GLU A 495 -2.73 4.48 7.60
CA GLU A 495 -2.55 5.81 7.04
C GLU A 495 -1.88 6.72 8.06
N ILE A 496 -0.78 7.36 7.66
CA ILE A 496 0.01 8.26 8.48
C ILE A 496 0.24 9.54 7.70
N GLY A 497 -0.25 10.68 8.16
CA GLY A 497 -0.15 11.93 7.39
C GLY A 497 -0.71 13.12 8.14
N THR A 498 -0.89 14.24 7.44
CA THR A 498 -1.68 15.36 7.95
C THR A 498 -3.03 15.37 7.27
N GLN A 499 -4.14 15.56 8.00
CA GLN A 499 -5.45 15.77 7.39
C GLN A 499 -5.92 17.20 7.65
N VAL A 500 -6.29 17.91 6.59
CA VAL A 500 -6.90 19.24 6.69
C VAL A 500 -8.33 19.14 6.22
N LEU A 501 -9.25 19.68 7.00
CA LEU A 501 -10.65 19.74 6.65
C LEU A 501 -10.90 20.98 5.79
N THR A 502 -11.01 20.81 4.48
CA THR A 502 -11.48 21.87 3.55
C THR A 502 -12.80 21.45 2.91
N ALA A 503 -13.60 22.43 2.46
CA ALA A 503 -14.89 22.19 1.82
C ALA A 503 -14.84 21.24 0.61
N SER A 504 -13.69 21.21 -0.07
CA SER A 504 -13.47 20.55 -1.35
C SER A 504 -12.65 19.26 -1.23
N GLN A 505 -12.18 18.89 -0.04
CA GLN A 505 -11.41 17.66 0.17
C GLN A 505 -12.28 16.55 0.78
N LYS A 506 -12.20 15.35 0.19
CA LYS A 506 -12.75 14.15 0.82
C LYS A 506 -11.94 13.86 2.09
N LEU A 507 -12.61 13.57 3.21
CA LEU A 507 -11.93 13.04 4.40
C LEU A 507 -11.17 11.76 3.99
N GLY A 508 -9.90 11.65 4.38
CA GLY A 508 -9.00 10.57 3.95
C GLY A 508 -7.90 11.00 2.96
N ALA A 509 -7.96 12.21 2.40
CA ALA A 509 -6.80 12.80 1.70
C ALA A 509 -5.70 13.15 2.71
N LEU A 510 -4.48 12.64 2.48
CA LEU A 510 -3.34 12.93 3.35
C LEU A 510 -2.44 13.99 2.70
N LEU A 511 -2.04 14.96 3.50
CA LEU A 511 -0.97 15.91 3.22
C LEU A 511 0.32 15.47 3.90
N ALA A 512 1.41 16.16 3.57
CA ALA A 512 2.73 15.91 4.14
C ALA A 512 2.73 16.02 5.67
N THR A 513 3.57 15.21 6.32
CA THR A 513 3.78 15.18 7.77
C THR A 513 5.25 14.94 8.07
N ASN A 514 5.72 15.36 9.23
CA ASN A 514 7.01 14.95 9.75
C ASN A 514 6.82 13.63 10.52
N PHE A 515 7.15 12.52 9.87
CA PHE A 515 7.08 11.18 10.41
C PHE A 515 8.45 10.63 10.79
N THR A 516 8.58 10.17 12.03
CA THR A 516 9.78 9.45 12.49
C THR A 516 9.39 8.07 13.01
N MET A 517 10.09 7.05 12.51
CA MET A 517 9.99 5.68 13.01
C MET A 517 11.30 5.36 13.73
N GLY A 518 11.24 5.36 15.06
CA GLY A 518 12.42 5.21 15.91
C GLY A 518 13.07 3.82 15.84
N GLU A 519 14.23 3.69 16.48
CA GLU A 519 14.99 2.44 16.53
C GLU A 519 14.12 1.26 16.96
N ASN A 520 14.18 0.15 16.22
CA ASN A 520 13.36 -1.04 16.48
C ASN A 520 11.85 -0.75 16.64
N ALA A 521 11.29 0.29 16.03
CA ALA A 521 9.82 0.43 15.92
C ALA A 521 9.26 -0.57 14.90
N LEU A 522 7.96 -0.90 15.01
CA LEU A 522 7.33 -1.96 14.20
C LEU A 522 6.03 -1.47 13.53
N ILE A 523 5.91 -1.71 12.23
CA ILE A 523 4.63 -1.77 11.54
C ILE A 523 4.49 -3.21 11.00
N HIS A 524 3.52 -3.96 11.48
CA HIS A 524 3.23 -5.32 10.99
C HIS A 524 1.77 -5.42 10.57
N ALA A 525 1.53 -5.47 9.25
CA ALA A 525 0.20 -5.50 8.68
C ALA A 525 0.21 -6.33 7.38
N PRO A 526 0.21 -7.68 7.47
CA PRO A 526 0.30 -8.56 6.30
C PRO A 526 -0.75 -8.26 5.24
N GLY A 527 -0.31 -8.06 3.99
CA GLY A 527 -1.21 -7.78 2.86
C GLY A 527 -1.94 -6.43 2.92
N ALA A 528 -1.54 -5.51 3.81
CA ALA A 528 -2.17 -4.20 3.97
C ALA A 528 -1.58 -3.13 3.04
N ASP A 529 -2.34 -2.07 2.82
CA ASP A 529 -1.80 -0.82 2.29
C ASP A 529 -1.30 0.06 3.44
N VAL A 530 -0.04 0.47 3.39
CA VAL A 530 0.56 1.41 4.35
C VAL A 530 0.96 2.68 3.59
N ALA A 531 0.26 3.78 3.86
CA ALA A 531 0.54 5.08 3.26
C ALA A 531 1.08 6.04 4.32
N ILE A 532 2.25 6.63 4.05
CA ILE A 532 2.93 7.58 4.92
C ILE A 532 3.22 8.86 4.12
N GLY A 533 2.69 9.99 4.60
CA GLY A 533 2.80 11.29 3.98
C GLY A 533 1.65 11.58 3.01
N VAL A 534 1.93 12.04 1.78
CA VAL A 534 0.91 12.55 0.85
C VAL A 534 0.17 11.40 0.14
N LEU A 535 -1.16 11.43 0.22
CA LEU A 535 -2.06 10.50 -0.49
C LEU A 535 -3.24 11.29 -1.08
N LYS A 536 -3.18 11.55 -2.39
CA LYS A 536 -4.28 12.08 -3.23
C LYS A 536 -4.79 13.48 -2.83
N VAL A 537 -4.20 14.53 -3.42
CA VAL A 537 -4.68 15.92 -3.29
C VAL A 537 -5.50 16.32 -4.51
N THR A 538 -6.80 16.60 -4.36
CA THR A 538 -7.69 17.08 -5.44
C THR A 538 -7.96 18.59 -5.40
N SER A 539 -7.13 19.40 -4.73
CA SER A 539 -7.39 20.84 -4.62
C SER A 539 -6.44 21.70 -5.48
N PRO A 540 -6.96 22.67 -6.25
CA PRO A 540 -6.14 23.67 -6.93
C PRO A 540 -5.55 24.65 -5.88
N VAL A 541 -4.26 24.51 -5.61
CA VAL A 541 -3.18 25.46 -5.18
C VAL A 541 -3.56 26.85 -4.61
N GLY A 542 -4.69 27.01 -3.90
CA GLY A 542 -5.13 28.29 -3.37
C GLY A 542 -4.67 28.59 -1.94
N ASP A 543 -4.63 27.58 -1.07
CA ASP A 543 -4.37 27.77 0.37
C ASP A 543 -2.92 27.39 0.71
N ASN A 544 -1.99 28.25 0.28
CA ASN A 544 -0.55 28.10 0.45
C ASN A 544 -0.07 27.98 1.92
N ALA A 545 -0.87 28.39 2.91
CA ALA A 545 -0.39 28.52 4.30
C ALA A 545 -0.15 27.19 5.04
N LEU A 546 -0.91 26.12 4.74
CA LEU A 546 -0.81 24.84 5.47
C LEU A 546 0.22 23.87 4.86
N LEU A 547 0.47 23.95 3.55
CA LEU A 547 1.57 23.24 2.89
C LEU A 547 2.96 23.79 3.29
N LEU A 548 3.02 25.04 3.76
CA LEU A 548 4.26 25.73 4.18
C LEU A 548 4.72 25.40 5.61
N ALA A 549 3.87 24.84 6.46
CA ALA A 549 4.23 24.60 7.87
C ALA A 549 5.10 23.35 8.08
N ASN A 550 4.93 22.31 7.25
CA ASN A 550 5.69 21.06 7.35
C ASN A 550 5.98 20.51 5.93
N PRO A 551 7.20 20.69 5.39
CA PRO A 551 7.57 20.20 4.04
C PRO A 551 7.54 18.67 3.91
N GLY A 552 7.29 17.94 5.00
CA GLY A 552 7.20 16.49 5.02
C GLY A 552 8.57 15.84 5.07
N ARG A 553 8.88 15.24 6.21
CA ARG A 553 10.10 14.45 6.40
C ARG A 553 9.74 13.09 6.94
N ILE A 554 10.26 12.04 6.32
CA ILE A 554 10.04 10.64 6.70
C ILE A 554 11.41 10.06 7.06
N ASP A 555 11.66 9.80 8.34
CA ASP A 555 12.88 9.11 8.79
C ASP A 555 12.54 7.75 9.40
N ILE A 556 13.14 6.68 8.84
CA ILE A 556 13.03 5.31 9.35
C ILE A 556 14.39 4.89 9.90
N ALA A 557 14.48 4.73 11.21
CA ALA A 557 15.72 4.46 11.91
C ALA A 557 16.16 2.98 11.84
N ARG A 558 17.40 2.71 12.24
CA ARG A 558 17.99 1.35 12.29
C ARG A 558 17.11 0.37 13.07
N GLY A 559 17.01 -0.88 12.60
CA GLY A 559 16.21 -1.94 13.23
C GLY A 559 14.70 -1.76 13.12
N ALA A 560 14.21 -0.61 12.64
CA ALA A 560 12.79 -0.44 12.34
C ALA A 560 12.36 -1.39 11.21
N LEU A 561 11.15 -1.94 11.34
CA LEU A 561 10.59 -2.91 10.40
C LEU A 561 9.20 -2.47 9.96
N ILE A 562 9.01 -2.31 8.64
CA ILE A 562 7.70 -2.24 8.01
C ILE A 562 7.46 -3.58 7.30
N ASP A 563 6.57 -4.40 7.84
CA ASP A 563 6.22 -5.72 7.32
C ASP A 563 4.77 -5.73 6.84
N VAL A 564 4.59 -5.61 5.53
CA VAL A 564 3.32 -5.79 4.82
C VAL A 564 3.32 -7.08 4.02
N SER A 565 4.25 -7.99 4.30
CA SER A 565 4.43 -9.22 3.55
C SER A 565 3.20 -10.11 3.64
N GLY A 566 2.92 -10.87 2.57
CA GLY A 566 1.81 -11.81 2.60
C GLY A 566 2.08 -12.92 3.61
N LEU A 567 1.03 -13.46 4.23
CA LEU A 567 1.15 -14.55 5.21
C LEU A 567 1.80 -15.80 4.59
N LYS A 568 2.75 -16.37 5.33
CA LYS A 568 3.47 -17.60 5.00
C LYS A 568 2.79 -18.79 5.65
N ASP A 569 2.76 -19.91 4.94
CA ASP A 569 2.35 -21.22 5.47
C ASP A 569 0.89 -21.29 5.97
N VAL A 570 -0.03 -20.62 5.26
CA VAL A 570 -1.47 -20.71 5.56
C VAL A 570 -1.96 -22.11 5.22
N LYS A 571 -2.34 -22.90 6.22
CA LYS A 571 -2.67 -24.33 6.06
C LYS A 571 -4.07 -24.54 5.51
N LEU A 572 -4.19 -25.34 4.45
CA LEU A 572 -5.46 -25.82 3.91
C LEU A 572 -5.50 -27.35 3.77
N ASP A 573 -6.70 -27.91 3.85
CA ASP A 573 -6.95 -29.34 3.64
C ASP A 573 -6.97 -29.70 2.14
N ALA A 574 -6.45 -30.88 1.78
CA ALA A 574 -6.45 -31.39 0.42
C ALA A 574 -7.86 -31.52 -0.19
N SER A 575 -8.88 -31.76 0.65
CA SER A 575 -10.28 -31.89 0.24
C SER A 575 -10.85 -30.64 -0.41
N ARG A 576 -10.29 -29.45 -0.15
CA ARG A 576 -10.64 -28.18 -0.84
C ARG A 576 -10.38 -28.22 -2.34
N ASN A 577 -9.52 -29.13 -2.79
CA ASN A 577 -9.22 -29.35 -4.22
C ASN A 577 -10.25 -30.26 -4.91
N SER A 578 -11.41 -30.50 -4.30
CA SER A 578 -12.50 -31.29 -4.86
C SER A 578 -13.82 -30.55 -4.64
N ILE A 579 -14.41 -30.00 -5.72
CA ILE A 579 -15.75 -29.41 -5.70
C ILE A 579 -16.77 -30.49 -6.04
N GLU A 580 -17.79 -30.63 -5.20
CA GLU A 580 -18.97 -31.46 -5.48
C GLU A 580 -20.04 -30.64 -6.19
N ILE A 581 -20.56 -31.15 -7.30
CA ILE A 581 -21.69 -30.59 -8.03
C ILE A 581 -22.81 -31.64 -8.00
N ALA A 582 -23.85 -31.37 -7.21
CA ALA A 582 -24.92 -32.32 -6.91
C ALA A 582 -26.31 -31.65 -6.91
N PRO A 583 -27.17 -31.90 -7.91
CA PRO A 583 -26.86 -32.46 -9.23
C PRO A 583 -26.30 -31.40 -10.19
N VAL A 584 -25.62 -31.85 -11.25
CA VAL A 584 -25.33 -31.00 -12.43
C VAL A 584 -26.67 -30.63 -13.10
N LYS A 585 -26.85 -29.36 -13.50
CA LYS A 585 -28.09 -28.86 -14.13
C LYS A 585 -27.80 -28.34 -15.54
N ARG A 586 -28.85 -27.86 -16.22
CA ARG A 586 -28.77 -27.35 -17.60
C ARG A 586 -27.84 -26.15 -17.75
N GLY A 587 -27.69 -25.33 -16.70
CA GLY A 587 -26.83 -24.15 -16.70
C GLY A 587 -25.35 -24.51 -16.79
N GLU A 588 -24.91 -25.45 -15.96
CA GLU A 588 -23.54 -25.97 -15.96
C GLU A 588 -23.21 -26.72 -17.27
N LEU A 589 -24.22 -27.20 -18.00
CA LEU A 589 -24.05 -27.92 -19.27
C LEU A 589 -24.33 -27.06 -20.51
N ARG A 590 -24.37 -25.72 -20.35
CA ARG A 590 -24.75 -24.80 -21.43
C ARG A 590 -23.83 -24.84 -22.65
N ASP A 591 -22.58 -25.24 -22.47
CA ASP A 591 -21.55 -25.33 -23.51
C ASP A 591 -21.31 -26.78 -23.97
N THR A 592 -22.13 -27.73 -23.48
CA THR A 592 -22.07 -29.15 -23.88
C THR A 592 -23.49 -29.74 -24.11
N PRO A 593 -24.12 -29.46 -25.26
CA PRO A 593 -25.51 -29.86 -25.56
C PRO A 593 -25.80 -31.35 -25.40
N ASN A 594 -24.84 -32.20 -25.78
CA ASN A 594 -25.00 -33.66 -25.84
C ASN A 594 -25.35 -34.31 -24.49
N TYR A 595 -25.04 -33.65 -23.37
CA TYR A 595 -25.26 -34.19 -22.02
C TYR A 595 -26.22 -33.35 -21.19
N ARG A 596 -26.89 -32.36 -21.80
CA ARG A 596 -27.67 -31.31 -21.12
C ARG A 596 -29.11 -31.72 -20.83
N GLU A 597 -29.74 -32.49 -21.71
CA GLU A 597 -31.16 -32.82 -21.57
C GLU A 597 -31.35 -34.00 -20.61
N VAL A 598 -32.40 -33.95 -19.79
CA VAL A 598 -32.70 -34.99 -18.79
C VAL A 598 -33.09 -36.29 -19.50
N GLU A 599 -32.77 -37.44 -18.91
CA GLU A 599 -33.12 -38.77 -19.43
C GLU A 599 -34.64 -38.89 -19.72
N VAL A 600 -35.01 -38.96 -21.01
CA VAL A 600 -36.39 -39.30 -21.45
C VAL A 600 -36.42 -40.52 -22.38
N ASP A 601 -35.34 -40.75 -23.15
CA ASP A 601 -35.26 -41.78 -24.20
C ASP A 601 -34.26 -42.94 -23.88
N GLY A 602 -33.70 -42.98 -22.66
CA GLY A 602 -32.72 -43.99 -22.24
C GLY A 602 -31.26 -43.73 -22.65
N ASN A 603 -30.96 -42.56 -23.23
CA ASN A 603 -29.59 -42.10 -23.49
C ASN A 603 -28.96 -41.43 -22.26
N PHE A 604 -27.65 -41.63 -22.06
CA PHE A 604 -26.91 -41.08 -20.92
C PHE A 604 -26.88 -39.54 -20.93
N SER A 605 -27.08 -38.95 -19.75
CA SER A 605 -26.98 -37.52 -19.52
C SER A 605 -26.19 -37.23 -18.24
N LEU A 606 -25.45 -36.11 -18.24
CA LEU A 606 -24.80 -35.59 -17.04
C LEU A 606 -25.78 -34.78 -16.18
N ASN A 607 -26.83 -34.22 -16.79
CA ASN A 607 -27.87 -33.50 -16.07
C ASN A 607 -28.59 -34.44 -15.08
N GLY A 608 -28.62 -34.06 -13.81
CA GLY A 608 -29.17 -34.88 -12.73
C GLY A 608 -28.15 -35.76 -11.99
N LYS A 609 -26.91 -35.88 -12.47
CA LYS A 609 -25.86 -36.69 -11.80
C LYS A 609 -25.05 -35.84 -10.80
N THR A 610 -24.49 -36.50 -9.78
CA THR A 610 -23.50 -35.91 -8.88
C THR A 610 -22.09 -36.14 -9.41
N ILE A 611 -21.28 -35.09 -9.49
CA ILE A 611 -19.88 -35.18 -9.92
C ILE A 611 -18.93 -34.46 -8.95
N PHE A 612 -17.67 -34.87 -8.95
CA PHE A 612 -16.56 -34.22 -8.27
C PHE A 612 -15.55 -33.72 -9.30
N ILE A 613 -15.15 -32.47 -9.19
CA ILE A 613 -14.16 -31.85 -10.07
C ILE A 613 -13.01 -31.23 -9.28
N ASP A 614 -11.83 -31.22 -9.87
CA ASP A 614 -10.66 -30.52 -9.32
C ASP A 614 -10.57 -29.14 -9.96
N PRO A 615 -10.93 -28.03 -9.28
CA PRO A 615 -10.95 -26.69 -9.87
C PRO A 615 -9.57 -26.21 -10.31
N ARG A 616 -8.51 -26.95 -9.95
CA ARG A 616 -7.14 -26.66 -10.39
C ARG A 616 -6.80 -27.13 -11.78
N LEU A 617 -7.63 -27.99 -12.34
CA LEU A 617 -7.51 -28.38 -13.73
C LEU A 617 -8.37 -27.40 -14.53
N SER A 618 -7.75 -26.55 -15.33
CA SER A 618 -8.44 -25.61 -16.20
C SER A 618 -7.73 -25.51 -17.54
N GLY A 619 -8.42 -24.97 -18.52
CA GLY A 619 -7.88 -24.78 -19.85
C GLY A 619 -8.87 -24.14 -20.80
N VAL A 620 -8.50 -24.07 -22.06
CA VAL A 620 -9.36 -23.62 -23.15
C VAL A 620 -9.50 -24.77 -24.13
N ARG A 621 -10.74 -25.09 -24.51
CA ARG A 621 -11.04 -26.08 -25.55
C ARG A 621 -10.58 -25.56 -26.92
N GLU A 622 -10.53 -26.46 -27.90
CA GLU A 622 -10.19 -26.12 -29.29
C GLU A 622 -11.17 -25.10 -29.92
N ASP A 623 -12.41 -25.05 -29.43
CA ASP A 623 -13.45 -24.09 -29.83
C ASP A 623 -13.35 -22.72 -29.13
N GLY A 624 -12.33 -22.50 -28.30
CA GLY A 624 -12.11 -21.25 -27.58
C GLY A 624 -12.85 -21.13 -26.24
N VAL A 625 -13.61 -22.15 -25.82
CA VAL A 625 -14.34 -22.11 -24.54
C VAL A 625 -13.41 -22.46 -23.37
N ALA A 626 -13.28 -21.54 -22.42
CA ALA A 626 -12.57 -21.77 -21.16
C ALA A 626 -13.37 -22.70 -20.23
N TRP A 627 -12.68 -23.58 -19.52
CA TRP A 627 -13.30 -24.54 -18.61
C TRP A 627 -12.51 -24.67 -17.30
N VAL A 628 -13.22 -25.03 -16.23
CA VAL A 628 -12.67 -25.27 -14.89
C VAL A 628 -13.15 -26.63 -14.40
N GLY A 629 -12.23 -27.46 -13.94
CA GLY A 629 -12.43 -28.82 -13.45
C GLY A 629 -12.75 -29.87 -14.52
N SER A 630 -13.59 -29.54 -15.50
CA SER A 630 -13.85 -30.41 -16.64
C SER A 630 -14.21 -29.63 -17.89
N PRO A 631 -13.71 -30.03 -19.07
CA PRO A 631 -14.15 -29.46 -20.33
C PRO A 631 -15.66 -29.57 -20.49
N LEU A 632 -16.35 -30.59 -19.97
CA LEU A 632 -17.77 -30.86 -20.23
C LEU A 632 -18.74 -29.90 -19.54
N ILE A 633 -18.30 -29.11 -18.57
CA ILE A 633 -19.16 -28.26 -17.75
C ILE A 633 -18.59 -26.83 -17.62
N GLU A 634 -19.49 -25.88 -17.43
CA GLU A 634 -19.17 -24.55 -16.92
C GLU A 634 -19.17 -24.64 -15.38
N ALA A 635 -17.99 -24.56 -14.78
CA ALA A 635 -17.83 -24.56 -13.33
C ALA A 635 -16.99 -23.38 -12.83
N GLY A 636 -16.75 -22.35 -13.66
CA GLY A 636 -16.01 -21.16 -13.27
C GLY A 636 -16.76 -20.38 -12.19
N SER A 637 -18.08 -20.23 -12.35
CA SER A 637 -18.96 -19.62 -11.35
C SER A 637 -18.93 -20.38 -10.02
N ILE A 638 -19.02 -21.72 -10.05
CA ILE A 638 -18.96 -22.58 -8.86
C ILE A 638 -17.58 -22.54 -8.21
N ALA A 639 -16.50 -22.54 -9.00
CA ALA A 639 -15.14 -22.41 -8.49
C ALA A 639 -14.93 -21.03 -7.83
N GLY A 640 -15.53 -19.96 -8.36
CA GLY A 640 -15.51 -18.65 -7.72
C GLY A 640 -16.16 -18.61 -6.33
N GLN A 641 -17.08 -19.55 -6.05
CA GLN A 641 -17.78 -19.68 -4.75
C GLN A 641 -17.00 -20.46 -3.68
N ILE A 642 -15.75 -20.86 -3.94
CA ILE A 642 -14.94 -21.54 -2.92
C ILE A 642 -14.79 -20.62 -1.69
N PRO A 643 -15.20 -21.09 -0.49
CA PRO A 643 -15.14 -20.29 0.72
C PRO A 643 -13.69 -20.04 1.12
N THR A 644 -13.32 -18.76 1.24
CA THR A 644 -11.96 -18.30 1.50
C THR A 644 -11.93 -17.40 2.72
N THR A 645 -10.98 -17.65 3.61
CA THR A 645 -10.78 -16.91 4.88
C THR A 645 -9.97 -15.62 4.67
N ALA A 646 -9.99 -14.73 5.67
CA ALA A 646 -9.16 -13.52 5.65
C ALA A 646 -7.66 -13.85 5.57
N SER A 647 -7.20 -14.87 6.30
CA SER A 647 -5.80 -15.33 6.26
C SER A 647 -5.36 -15.76 4.85
N GLU A 648 -6.24 -16.43 4.09
CA GLU A 648 -5.97 -16.80 2.70
C GLU A 648 -5.84 -15.57 1.80
N PHE A 649 -6.70 -14.55 1.94
CA PHE A 649 -6.57 -13.31 1.15
C PHE A 649 -5.31 -12.51 1.51
N MET A 650 -4.94 -12.50 2.79
CA MET A 650 -3.74 -11.84 3.32
C MET A 650 -2.44 -12.57 2.97
N THR A 651 -2.47 -13.62 2.12
CA THR A 651 -1.26 -14.24 1.56
C THR A 651 -0.64 -13.44 0.41
N LYS A 652 -1.33 -12.45 -0.16
CA LYS A 652 -0.72 -11.50 -1.11
C LYS A 652 0.09 -10.44 -0.35
N GLY A 653 1.22 -10.00 -0.91
CA GLY A 653 2.00 -8.89 -0.34
C GLY A 653 1.26 -7.55 -0.46
N GLY A 654 1.36 -6.73 0.58
CA GLY A 654 0.74 -5.40 0.66
C GLY A 654 1.56 -4.28 0.03
N SER A 655 1.04 -3.06 0.00
CA SER A 655 1.73 -1.91 -0.58
C SER A 655 2.27 -0.94 0.49
N VAL A 656 3.42 -0.31 0.23
CA VAL A 656 3.98 0.75 1.08
C VAL A 656 4.19 1.99 0.22
N THR A 657 3.66 3.13 0.65
CA THR A 657 3.88 4.42 0.00
C THR A 657 4.51 5.39 0.99
N LEU A 658 5.68 5.92 0.63
CA LEU A 658 6.40 6.94 1.39
C LEU A 658 6.51 8.19 0.52
N THR A 659 5.65 9.19 0.76
CA THR A 659 5.56 10.36 -0.12
C THR A 659 5.62 11.67 0.67
N THR A 660 6.57 12.54 0.35
CA THR A 660 6.62 13.91 0.92
C THR A 660 5.95 14.91 -0.02
N SER A 661 5.72 16.16 0.43
CA SER A 661 5.18 17.18 -0.48
C SER A 661 6.18 17.59 -1.55
N SER A 662 5.67 18.13 -2.66
CA SER A 662 6.46 18.91 -3.60
C SER A 662 6.96 20.18 -2.95
N PRO A 663 8.19 20.62 -3.22
CA PRO A 663 8.52 22.04 -3.06
C PRO A 663 7.60 22.88 -3.96
N ILE A 664 7.02 23.94 -3.41
CA ILE A 664 6.19 24.91 -4.15
C ILE A 664 7.09 25.97 -4.82
N ASP A 665 8.29 26.20 -4.27
CA ASP A 665 9.29 27.12 -4.76
C ASP A 665 10.67 26.44 -4.74
N PHE A 666 11.36 26.44 -5.88
CA PHE A 666 12.71 25.88 -6.04
C PHE A 666 13.81 26.88 -5.67
N THR A 667 13.47 28.14 -5.35
CA THR A 667 14.46 29.13 -4.93
C THR A 667 14.94 28.81 -3.50
N ASN A 668 16.26 28.65 -3.33
CA ASN A 668 16.91 28.35 -2.04
C ASN A 668 16.59 26.96 -1.42
N ILE A 669 16.16 25.96 -2.21
CA ILE A 669 16.13 24.59 -1.72
C ILE A 669 17.58 24.10 -1.51
N THR A 670 17.85 23.57 -0.33
CA THR A 670 19.11 22.90 0.03
C THR A 670 18.80 21.48 0.48
N ILE A 671 19.84 20.65 0.58
CA ILE A 671 19.73 19.28 1.13
C ILE A 671 19.13 19.29 2.55
N ASP A 672 19.37 20.35 3.32
CA ASP A 672 18.98 20.44 4.73
C ASP A 672 17.52 20.86 4.93
N ASN A 673 16.93 21.57 3.97
CA ASN A 673 15.56 22.09 4.06
C ASN A 673 14.55 21.38 3.15
N ALA A 674 15.01 20.50 2.25
CA ALA A 674 14.16 19.79 1.32
C ALA A 674 13.25 18.75 2.00
N PRO A 675 11.99 18.59 1.55
CA PRO A 675 11.19 17.40 1.81
C PRO A 675 12.01 16.13 1.60
N SER A 676 12.03 15.20 2.56
CA SER A 676 12.93 14.06 2.45
C SER A 676 12.40 12.74 2.98
N VAL A 677 12.82 11.66 2.34
CA VAL A 677 12.64 10.28 2.80
C VAL A 677 14.01 9.67 3.08
N HIS A 678 14.21 9.22 4.31
CA HIS A 678 15.43 8.58 4.76
C HIS A 678 15.13 7.22 5.37
N VAL A 679 15.69 6.16 4.78
CA VAL A 679 15.62 4.79 5.31
C VAL A 679 17.03 4.37 5.71
N ALA A 680 17.28 4.35 7.02
CA ALA A 680 18.61 4.12 7.58
C ALA A 680 19.11 2.68 7.35
N ASN A 681 20.43 2.51 7.36
CA ASN A 681 21.04 1.18 7.37
C ASN A 681 20.53 0.32 8.55
N GLY A 682 20.21 -0.93 8.26
CA GLY A 682 19.64 -1.88 9.23
C GLY A 682 18.13 -1.73 9.44
N ALA A 683 17.46 -0.76 8.82
CA ALA A 683 16.00 -0.80 8.67
C ALA A 683 15.59 -1.83 7.61
N ALA A 684 14.36 -2.33 7.69
CA ALA A 684 13.83 -3.29 6.74
C ALA A 684 12.39 -2.97 6.31
N ILE A 685 12.11 -3.15 5.03
CA ILE A 685 10.76 -3.11 4.46
C ILE A 685 10.50 -4.44 3.77
N ASP A 686 9.57 -5.24 4.30
CA ASP A 686 9.17 -6.53 3.74
C ASP A 686 7.77 -6.43 3.12
N MET A 687 7.70 -6.60 1.81
CA MET A 687 6.49 -6.69 0.99
C MET A 687 6.44 -8.01 0.23
N SER A 688 7.21 -9.03 0.66
CA SER A 688 7.30 -10.32 -0.02
C SER A 688 5.94 -11.03 -0.11
N GLY A 689 5.74 -11.80 -1.19
CA GLY A 689 4.54 -12.60 -1.39
C GLY A 689 4.44 -13.71 -0.35
N GLY A 690 3.22 -14.11 0.01
CA GLY A 690 2.96 -15.24 0.90
C GLY A 690 2.74 -16.54 0.15
N TRP A 691 2.29 -17.56 0.87
CA TRP A 691 1.85 -18.81 0.26
C TRP A 691 0.85 -19.57 1.14
N VAL A 692 0.04 -20.35 0.45
CA VAL A 692 -0.86 -21.35 1.04
C VAL A 692 -0.19 -22.72 0.98
N SER A 693 -0.39 -23.55 2.00
CA SER A 693 0.18 -24.88 2.11
C SER A 693 -0.93 -25.92 2.23
N TYR A 694 -1.09 -26.73 1.18
CA TYR A 694 -2.06 -27.81 1.15
C TYR A 694 -1.46 -29.07 1.79
N ALA A 695 -2.19 -29.66 2.74
CA ALA A 695 -1.85 -30.94 3.32
C ALA A 695 -1.89 -32.08 2.26
N ALA A 696 -1.21 -33.19 2.54
CA ALA A 696 -1.36 -34.40 1.74
C ALA A 696 -2.76 -34.99 1.98
N GLY A 697 -3.40 -35.50 0.92
CA GLY A 697 -4.73 -36.08 1.05
C GLY A 697 -5.35 -36.53 -0.26
N ALA A 698 -6.52 -37.15 -0.14
CA ALA A 698 -7.26 -37.73 -1.25
C ALA A 698 -8.17 -36.69 -1.93
N ILE A 699 -8.01 -36.55 -3.24
CA ILE A 699 -8.85 -35.71 -4.10
C ILE A 699 -9.84 -36.60 -4.83
N LYS A 700 -11.12 -36.30 -4.68
CA LYS A 700 -12.17 -36.98 -5.45
C LYS A 700 -12.26 -36.34 -6.82
N ALA A 701 -12.27 -37.15 -7.87
CA ALA A 701 -12.51 -36.71 -9.23
C ALA A 701 -13.39 -37.73 -9.93
N THR A 702 -14.43 -37.25 -10.60
CA THR A 702 -15.36 -38.12 -11.32
C THR A 702 -14.66 -38.84 -12.48
N LYS A 703 -15.00 -40.12 -12.66
CA LYS A 703 -14.59 -40.93 -13.80
C LYS A 703 -15.82 -41.24 -14.65
N LEU A 704 -15.70 -41.03 -15.96
CA LEU A 704 -16.72 -41.30 -16.97
C LEU A 704 -16.40 -42.60 -17.71
N VAL A 705 -17.42 -43.31 -18.17
CA VAL A 705 -17.29 -44.47 -19.06
C VAL A 705 -17.70 -44.04 -20.47
N THR A 706 -16.80 -44.22 -21.44
CA THR A 706 -17.11 -43.98 -22.86
C THR A 706 -17.86 -45.18 -23.47
N ALA A 707 -18.56 -44.98 -24.58
CA ALA A 707 -19.34 -46.03 -25.26
C ALA A 707 -18.50 -47.24 -25.74
N ASP A 708 -17.19 -47.05 -25.93
CA ASP A 708 -16.22 -48.10 -26.25
C ASP A 708 -15.60 -48.78 -25.00
N GLY A 709 -16.00 -48.36 -23.79
CA GLY A 709 -15.64 -48.99 -22.52
C GLY A 709 -14.35 -48.47 -21.87
N ARG A 710 -13.78 -47.36 -22.33
CA ARG A 710 -12.65 -46.69 -21.64
C ARG A 710 -13.15 -45.93 -20.41
N ILE A 711 -12.28 -45.81 -19.41
CA ILE A 711 -12.50 -44.94 -18.26
C ILE A 711 -11.73 -43.64 -18.49
N VAL A 712 -12.43 -42.51 -18.44
CA VAL A 712 -11.87 -41.18 -18.67
C VAL A 712 -12.07 -40.33 -17.41
N ASP A 713 -11.03 -39.65 -16.96
CA ASP A 713 -11.17 -38.63 -15.92
C ASP A 713 -11.99 -37.46 -16.48
N ILE A 714 -12.97 -36.98 -15.71
CA ILE A 714 -13.83 -35.89 -16.14
C ILE A 714 -13.02 -34.64 -16.55
N ALA A 715 -11.85 -34.42 -15.97
CA ALA A 715 -10.94 -33.32 -16.31
C ALA A 715 -10.23 -33.47 -17.66
N ARG A 716 -10.21 -34.67 -18.24
CA ARG A 716 -9.63 -34.98 -19.57
C ARG A 716 -10.70 -35.42 -20.57
N ALA A 717 -11.97 -35.23 -20.23
CA ALA A 717 -13.07 -35.63 -21.07
C ALA A 717 -13.12 -34.77 -22.34
N ASN A 718 -13.19 -35.43 -23.50
CA ASN A 718 -13.44 -34.76 -24.77
C ASN A 718 -14.96 -34.56 -24.94
N PRO A 719 -15.45 -33.32 -25.21
CA PRO A 719 -16.86 -33.09 -25.60
C PRO A 719 -17.39 -33.95 -26.75
N ASN A 720 -16.50 -34.35 -27.67
CA ASN A 720 -16.86 -35.11 -28.87
C ASN A 720 -16.92 -36.63 -28.65
N ASP A 721 -16.43 -37.13 -27.51
CA ASP A 721 -16.62 -38.54 -27.13
C ASP A 721 -18.07 -38.77 -26.69
N ILE A 722 -18.55 -40.01 -26.81
CA ILE A 722 -19.88 -40.44 -26.32
C ILE A 722 -19.70 -41.15 -24.98
N TYR A 723 -20.18 -40.55 -23.90
CA TYR A 723 -20.21 -41.16 -22.57
C TYR A 723 -21.53 -41.90 -22.32
N VAL A 724 -21.47 -42.95 -21.52
CA VAL A 724 -22.61 -43.83 -21.22
C VAL A 724 -22.90 -43.95 -19.72
N ASP A 725 -21.95 -43.61 -18.84
CA ASP A 725 -22.20 -43.58 -17.39
C ASP A 725 -21.15 -42.78 -16.58
N VAL A 726 -21.50 -42.48 -15.32
CA VAL A 726 -20.63 -41.95 -14.25
C VAL A 726 -20.33 -43.05 -13.24
N ILE A 727 -19.05 -43.23 -12.86
CA ILE A 727 -18.67 -44.26 -11.89
C ILE A 727 -18.87 -43.75 -10.45
N THR A 728 -19.89 -44.26 -9.74
CA THR A 728 -20.23 -43.83 -8.37
C THR A 728 -19.85 -44.86 -7.30
N SER A 729 -20.28 -46.14 -7.42
CA SER A 729 -19.94 -47.21 -6.47
C SER A 729 -19.87 -48.64 -7.01
N THR A 730 -20.92 -49.07 -7.70
CA THR A 730 -21.02 -50.28 -8.51
C THR A 730 -21.84 -49.88 -9.70
N THR A 731 -21.20 -49.77 -10.87
CA THR A 731 -21.89 -49.30 -12.07
C THR A 731 -22.03 -50.46 -13.05
N GLU A 732 -23.26 -50.90 -13.30
CA GLU A 732 -23.57 -51.88 -14.34
C GLU A 732 -23.87 -51.14 -15.64
N VAL A 733 -22.88 -51.09 -16.54
CA VAL A 733 -23.04 -50.42 -17.83
C VAL A 733 -23.46 -51.44 -18.88
N ARG A 734 -24.63 -51.24 -19.49
CA ARG A 734 -25.08 -52.02 -20.65
C ARG A 734 -24.46 -51.43 -21.91
N GLN A 735 -23.56 -52.16 -22.55
CA GLN A 735 -22.90 -51.66 -23.77
C GLN A 735 -23.89 -51.63 -24.96
N PRO A 736 -24.17 -50.46 -25.58
CA PRO A 736 -25.21 -50.34 -26.61
C PRO A 736 -24.96 -51.20 -27.86
N ARG A 737 -23.68 -51.43 -28.21
CA ARG A 737 -23.30 -52.15 -29.44
C ARG A 737 -23.34 -53.68 -29.33
N ILE A 738 -23.19 -54.24 -28.13
CA ILE A 738 -23.05 -55.69 -27.94
C ILE A 738 -24.03 -56.28 -26.91
N GLY A 739 -24.87 -55.46 -26.26
CA GLY A 739 -25.89 -55.92 -25.32
C GLY A 739 -25.37 -56.54 -24.02
N MET A 740 -24.05 -56.55 -23.81
CA MET A 740 -23.39 -57.17 -22.67
C MET A 740 -23.41 -56.24 -21.44
N LEU A 741 -23.79 -56.78 -20.28
CA LEU A 741 -23.66 -56.12 -18.98
C LEU A 741 -22.22 -56.27 -18.49
N ARG A 742 -21.53 -55.14 -18.26
CA ARG A 742 -20.23 -55.12 -17.56
C ARG A 742 -20.38 -54.35 -16.25
N SER A 743 -20.09 -55.02 -15.14
CA SER A 743 -20.04 -54.39 -13.81
C SER A 743 -18.66 -53.77 -13.57
N TRP A 744 -18.62 -52.47 -13.29
CA TRP A 744 -17.41 -51.78 -12.87
C TRP A 744 -17.44 -51.58 -11.35
N GLN A 745 -16.47 -52.18 -10.66
CA GLN A 745 -16.16 -51.93 -9.25
C GLN A 745 -14.78 -51.30 -9.17
N LEU A 746 -14.70 -49.97 -9.02
CA LEU A 746 -13.46 -49.33 -8.58
C LEU A 746 -13.40 -49.39 -7.06
N GLY A 747 -12.33 -49.94 -6.49
CA GLY A 747 -12.07 -49.80 -5.04
C GLY A 747 -11.94 -48.33 -4.63
N ALA A 748 -12.13 -48.01 -3.35
CA ALA A 748 -12.11 -46.63 -2.84
C ALA A 748 -10.85 -45.83 -3.27
N GLY A 749 -9.69 -46.50 -3.32
CA GLY A 749 -8.42 -45.90 -3.76
C GLY A 749 -8.28 -45.63 -5.26
N GLN A 750 -9.14 -46.18 -6.13
CA GLN A 750 -9.12 -45.87 -7.57
C GLN A 750 -10.05 -44.71 -7.96
N ARG A 751 -10.94 -44.27 -7.05
CA ARG A 751 -11.81 -43.10 -7.24
C ARG A 751 -11.22 -41.81 -6.68
N GLN A 752 -10.07 -41.92 -6.05
CA GLN A 752 -9.36 -40.83 -5.41
C GLN A 752 -7.96 -40.75 -5.98
N ARG A 753 -7.51 -39.54 -6.28
CA ARG A 753 -6.10 -39.26 -6.52
C ARG A 753 -5.48 -38.82 -5.20
N SER A 754 -4.45 -39.53 -4.73
CA SER A 754 -3.68 -39.04 -3.58
C SER A 754 -2.74 -37.95 -4.06
N ASP A 755 -2.87 -36.75 -3.51
CA ASP A 755 -1.93 -35.66 -3.71
C ASP A 755 -0.96 -35.60 -2.53
N VAL A 756 0.33 -35.38 -2.83
CA VAL A 756 1.33 -35.00 -1.82
C VAL A 756 1.11 -33.54 -1.40
N ALA A 757 1.58 -33.19 -0.21
CA ALA A 757 1.54 -31.82 0.29
C ALA A 757 2.30 -30.89 -0.67
N TYR A 758 1.76 -29.69 -0.90
CA TYR A 758 2.41 -28.70 -1.77
C TYR A 758 2.13 -27.27 -1.30
N ASP A 759 3.04 -26.36 -1.64
CA ASP A 759 2.88 -24.92 -1.44
C ASP A 759 2.38 -24.26 -2.72
N GLU A 760 1.62 -23.18 -2.57
CA GLU A 760 1.07 -22.34 -3.64
C GLU A 760 1.36 -20.87 -3.33
N GLY A 761 2.25 -20.28 -4.11
CA GLY A 761 2.74 -18.93 -3.94
C GLY A 761 1.78 -17.84 -4.41
N ARG A 762 1.97 -16.65 -3.85
CA ARG A 762 1.23 -15.43 -4.18
C ARG A 762 2.16 -14.29 -4.54
N ASP A 763 1.63 -13.35 -5.31
CA ASP A 763 2.32 -12.12 -5.67
C ASP A 763 2.85 -11.34 -4.46
N ALA A 764 4.03 -10.76 -4.61
CA ALA A 764 4.56 -9.78 -3.68
C ALA A 764 3.95 -8.38 -3.94
N GLY A 765 4.14 -7.51 -2.97
CA GLY A 765 3.60 -6.17 -2.94
C GLY A 765 4.36 -5.13 -3.76
N ALA A 766 4.17 -3.86 -3.39
CA ALA A 766 4.81 -2.72 -4.02
C ALA A 766 5.31 -1.70 -2.99
N LEU A 767 6.41 -1.00 -3.30
CA LEU A 767 6.96 0.11 -2.54
C LEU A 767 7.14 1.30 -3.46
N ILE A 768 6.48 2.41 -3.13
CA ILE A 768 6.61 3.69 -3.79
C ILE A 768 7.28 4.65 -2.83
N ILE A 769 8.38 5.27 -3.26
CA ILE A 769 9.09 6.30 -2.52
C ILE A 769 9.14 7.54 -3.41
N SER A 770 8.60 8.65 -2.93
CA SER A 770 8.62 9.92 -3.67
C SER A 770 8.93 11.08 -2.74
N GLY A 771 9.98 11.83 -3.04
CA GLY A 771 10.33 13.03 -2.29
C GLY A 771 11.40 13.84 -2.99
N ALA A 772 11.67 15.05 -2.50
CA ALA A 772 12.72 15.88 -3.09
C ALA A 772 14.10 15.23 -2.90
N ALA A 773 14.49 14.99 -1.65
CA ALA A 773 15.70 14.26 -1.29
C ALA A 773 15.35 12.86 -0.77
N VAL A 774 15.91 11.82 -1.39
CA VAL A 774 15.66 10.42 -1.02
C VAL A 774 16.97 9.73 -0.68
N THR A 775 16.97 8.93 0.39
CA THR A 775 18.12 8.09 0.76
C THR A 775 17.61 6.74 1.27
N VAL A 776 18.10 5.66 0.67
CA VAL A 776 17.70 4.29 1.01
C VAL A 776 18.94 3.45 1.27
N GLU A 777 19.23 3.21 2.55
CA GLU A 777 20.32 2.35 3.03
C GLU A 777 19.81 1.06 3.68
N GLY A 778 18.50 0.99 3.96
CA GLY A 778 17.84 -0.19 4.50
C GLY A 778 17.72 -1.35 3.51
N THR A 779 17.19 -2.46 4.01
CA THR A 779 16.92 -3.66 3.21
C THR A 779 15.49 -3.69 2.70
N VAL A 780 15.29 -4.12 1.46
CA VAL A 780 13.98 -4.37 0.88
C VAL A 780 13.82 -5.86 0.62
N HIS A 781 12.68 -6.42 1.02
CA HIS A 781 12.30 -7.81 0.73
C HIS A 781 11.01 -7.82 -0.08
N ALA A 782 11.10 -8.33 -1.29
CA ALA A 782 10.04 -8.28 -2.30
C ALA A 782 9.93 -9.64 -3.04
N ASN A 783 10.54 -10.70 -2.51
CA ASN A 783 10.51 -12.01 -3.18
C ASN A 783 9.10 -12.57 -3.27
N ALA A 784 8.82 -13.27 -4.36
CA ALA A 784 7.67 -14.15 -4.47
C ALA A 784 8.12 -15.62 -4.46
N PHE A 785 7.28 -16.49 -3.90
CA PHE A 785 7.65 -17.86 -3.58
C PHE A 785 6.81 -18.86 -4.37
N ALA A 786 7.20 -19.12 -5.61
CA ALA A 786 6.53 -20.09 -6.47
C ALA A 786 6.59 -21.50 -5.87
N GLY A 787 5.44 -22.16 -5.80
CA GLY A 787 5.34 -23.57 -5.44
C GLY A 787 5.81 -24.49 -6.57
N ALA A 788 6.19 -25.73 -6.23
CA ALA A 788 6.70 -26.72 -7.20
C ALA A 788 5.75 -26.96 -8.39
N ARG A 789 4.43 -26.83 -8.18
CA ARG A 789 3.43 -26.98 -9.24
C ARG A 789 3.36 -25.77 -10.17
N GLN A 790 3.44 -24.56 -9.63
CA GLN A 790 3.48 -23.31 -10.42
C GLN A 790 4.74 -23.30 -11.31
N ILE A 791 5.87 -23.73 -10.74
CA ILE A 791 7.15 -23.89 -11.46
C ILE A 791 7.03 -24.93 -12.59
N ALA A 792 6.46 -26.09 -12.31
CA ALA A 792 6.29 -27.15 -13.30
C ALA A 792 5.32 -26.74 -14.42
N GLY A 793 4.27 -25.99 -14.10
CA GLY A 793 3.31 -25.45 -15.07
C GLY A 793 3.91 -24.37 -15.96
N GLY A 794 4.80 -23.53 -15.41
CA GLY A 794 5.53 -22.50 -16.17
C GLY A 794 4.64 -21.41 -16.77
N GLY A 795 3.41 -21.23 -16.25
CA GLY A 795 2.52 -20.15 -16.66
C GLY A 795 3.06 -18.81 -16.18
N LYS A 796 3.22 -17.84 -17.08
CA LYS A 796 3.63 -16.49 -16.71
C LYS A 796 2.45 -15.72 -16.10
N PRO A 797 2.70 -14.76 -15.19
CA PRO A 797 1.68 -13.82 -14.75
C PRO A 797 1.03 -13.13 -15.95
N SER A 798 -0.31 -13.04 -15.97
CA SER A 798 -1.06 -12.52 -17.13
C SER A 798 -2.00 -11.35 -16.83
N GLN A 799 -2.28 -11.05 -15.56
CA GLN A 799 -3.14 -9.92 -15.18
C GLN A 799 -2.34 -8.61 -15.23
N MET A 800 -2.76 -7.65 -16.06
CA MET A 800 -2.14 -6.31 -16.11
C MET A 800 -2.93 -5.34 -15.21
N PRO A 801 -2.45 -4.95 -14.02
CA PRO A 801 -3.05 -3.92 -13.21
C PRO A 801 -2.89 -2.53 -13.87
N ALA A 802 -3.82 -1.61 -13.61
CA ALA A 802 -3.78 -0.26 -14.18
C ALA A 802 -2.69 0.65 -13.57
N SER A 803 -2.19 0.33 -12.37
CA SER A 803 -1.33 1.19 -11.55
C SER A 803 0.13 0.74 -11.43
N LEU A 804 0.49 -0.42 -12.00
CA LEU A 804 1.86 -0.95 -11.97
C LEU A 804 2.30 -1.32 -13.39
N GLY A 805 3.59 -1.25 -13.68
CA GLY A 805 4.13 -1.60 -14.99
C GLY A 805 4.14 -3.12 -15.26
N ARG A 806 4.11 -3.94 -14.22
CA ARG A 806 4.23 -5.41 -14.29
C ARG A 806 2.90 -6.16 -14.35
N SER A 807 2.95 -7.41 -14.81
CA SER A 807 1.84 -8.36 -14.69
C SER A 807 1.81 -9.07 -13.33
N LEU A 808 0.63 -9.44 -12.86
CA LEU A 808 0.33 -10.19 -11.63
C LEU A 808 -0.37 -11.51 -11.97
N GLN A 809 -0.52 -12.40 -10.99
CA GLN A 809 -1.22 -13.67 -11.19
C GLN A 809 -2.71 -13.43 -11.46
N ALA A 810 -3.19 -13.86 -12.63
CA ALA A 810 -4.64 -13.94 -12.89
C ALA A 810 -5.26 -15.21 -12.26
N SER A 811 -4.44 -16.25 -12.07
CA SER A 811 -4.86 -17.50 -11.45
C SER A 811 -3.78 -18.07 -10.52
N PRO A 812 -4.15 -18.92 -9.55
CA PRO A 812 -3.18 -19.53 -8.64
C PRO A 812 -2.14 -20.45 -9.29
N TYR A 813 -2.30 -20.82 -10.58
CA TYR A 813 -1.39 -21.74 -11.28
C TYR A 813 -0.27 -21.02 -12.04
N GLU A 814 -0.39 -19.72 -12.23
CA GLU A 814 0.68 -18.90 -12.77
C GLU A 814 1.80 -18.75 -11.74
N LEU A 815 3.00 -18.46 -12.21
CA LEU A 815 4.10 -18.06 -11.33
C LEU A 815 3.74 -16.74 -10.64
N PRO A 816 3.99 -16.60 -9.33
CA PRO A 816 3.80 -15.34 -8.65
C PRO A 816 4.87 -14.32 -9.06
N SER A 817 4.45 -13.07 -9.19
CA SER A 817 5.33 -11.94 -9.48
C SER A 817 6.05 -11.49 -8.21
N GLY A 818 7.35 -11.18 -8.35
CA GLY A 818 8.18 -10.51 -7.33
C GLY A 818 7.62 -9.14 -6.93
N GLY A 819 8.38 -8.28 -6.24
CA GLY A 819 7.89 -6.97 -5.74
C GLY A 819 8.19 -5.81 -6.70
N ALA A 820 7.44 -4.71 -6.57
CA ALA A 820 7.63 -3.51 -7.38
C ALA A 820 8.25 -2.42 -6.52
N LEU A 821 9.32 -1.79 -6.99
CA LEU A 821 9.96 -0.67 -6.34
C LEU A 821 9.97 0.52 -7.29
N SER A 822 9.28 1.59 -6.92
CA SER A 822 9.31 2.87 -7.62
C SER A 822 9.93 3.93 -6.73
N ILE A 823 10.96 4.62 -7.23
CA ILE A 823 11.61 5.71 -6.52
C ILE A 823 11.64 6.95 -7.41
N SER A 824 11.11 8.05 -6.89
CA SER A 824 11.11 9.36 -7.52
C SER A 824 11.90 10.36 -6.66
N SER A 825 12.88 11.05 -7.26
CA SER A 825 13.70 12.06 -6.58
C SER A 825 14.02 13.27 -7.47
N LEU A 826 14.21 14.43 -6.85
CA LEU A 826 14.72 15.64 -7.52
C LEU A 826 16.26 15.66 -7.62
N GLY A 827 16.94 14.65 -7.08
CA GLY A 827 18.39 14.51 -7.14
C GLY A 827 18.89 13.63 -8.30
N ASP A 828 20.18 13.31 -8.25
CA ASP A 828 20.81 12.29 -9.11
C ASP A 828 20.62 10.89 -8.49
N VAL A 829 20.69 9.82 -9.29
CA VAL A 829 20.63 8.42 -8.82
C VAL A 829 21.85 7.65 -9.28
N LEU A 830 22.50 6.93 -8.37
CA LEU A 830 23.64 6.07 -8.63
C LEU A 830 23.39 4.64 -8.12
N VAL A 831 23.34 3.68 -9.02
CA VAL A 831 23.35 2.25 -8.70
C VAL A 831 24.78 1.74 -8.72
N TYR A 832 25.28 1.19 -7.62
CA TYR A 832 26.71 0.85 -7.45
C TYR A 832 26.96 -0.53 -6.85
N HIS A 833 28.17 -1.06 -7.11
CA HIS A 833 28.72 -2.23 -6.44
C HIS A 833 29.84 -1.84 -5.47
N GLY A 834 29.61 -2.07 -4.18
CA GLY A 834 30.64 -1.83 -3.17
C GLY A 834 30.09 -1.58 -1.78
N THR A 835 30.87 -0.83 -1.01
CA THR A 835 30.59 -0.56 0.40
C THR A 835 30.53 0.93 0.65
N ARG A 836 29.63 1.35 1.53
CA ARG A 836 29.51 2.74 1.99
C ARG A 836 29.95 2.83 3.45
N GLU A 837 30.68 3.88 3.81
CA GLU A 837 30.99 4.15 5.22
C GLU A 837 29.75 4.69 5.95
N THR A 838 29.71 4.55 7.29
CA THR A 838 28.57 4.91 8.15
C THR A 838 28.26 6.41 8.25
N VAL A 839 29.00 7.27 7.54
CA VAL A 839 28.72 8.71 7.53
C VAL A 839 27.59 8.96 6.55
N GLU A 840 26.47 9.55 7.01
CA GLU A 840 25.37 10.06 6.18
C GLU A 840 25.89 11.22 5.30
N ALA A 841 26.69 10.88 4.29
CA ALA A 841 27.26 11.85 3.38
C ALA A 841 26.27 12.06 2.23
N ASN A 842 25.71 13.28 2.20
CA ASN A 842 25.07 13.95 1.07
C ASN A 842 23.82 13.30 0.44
N ARG A 843 22.62 13.83 0.78
CA ARG A 843 21.32 13.42 0.20
C ARG A 843 21.02 14.02 -1.20
N ALA A 844 22.00 14.66 -1.84
CA ALA A 844 21.85 15.19 -3.21
C ALA A 844 21.84 14.10 -4.29
N GLU A 845 22.44 12.94 -3.99
CA GLU A 845 22.53 11.78 -4.88
C GLU A 845 21.99 10.56 -4.14
N LEU A 846 20.96 9.92 -4.68
CA LEU A 846 20.41 8.66 -4.17
C LEU A 846 21.35 7.51 -4.54
N LEU A 847 21.96 6.91 -3.53
CA LEU A 847 22.87 5.77 -3.69
C LEU A 847 22.12 4.46 -3.46
N LEU A 848 22.11 3.59 -4.47
CA LEU A 848 21.46 2.27 -4.42
C LEU A 848 22.51 1.17 -4.61
N SER A 849 22.64 0.27 -3.63
CA SER A 849 23.49 -0.91 -3.77
C SER A 849 22.84 -1.94 -4.69
N ASP A 850 23.58 -2.43 -5.69
CA ASP A 850 23.13 -3.51 -6.56
C ASP A 850 22.86 -4.81 -5.79
N ALA A 851 23.67 -5.12 -4.78
CA ALA A 851 23.50 -6.29 -3.92
C ALA A 851 22.17 -6.25 -3.16
N MET A 852 21.75 -5.08 -2.68
CA MET A 852 20.44 -4.89 -2.04
C MET A 852 19.30 -5.10 -3.06
N LEU A 853 19.38 -4.47 -4.23
CA LEU A 853 18.36 -4.59 -5.28
C LEU A 853 18.23 -6.04 -5.79
N ASN A 854 19.34 -6.74 -5.98
CA ASN A 854 19.40 -8.13 -6.43
C ASN A 854 18.77 -9.09 -5.40
N ALA A 855 19.05 -8.86 -4.11
CA ALA A 855 18.51 -9.68 -3.03
C ALA A 855 17.01 -9.43 -2.79
N ALA A 856 16.49 -8.24 -3.17
CA ALA A 856 15.12 -7.84 -2.92
C ALA A 856 14.10 -8.72 -3.67
N GLY A 857 14.44 -9.30 -4.83
CA GLY A 857 13.49 -10.12 -5.61
C GLY A 857 12.46 -9.29 -6.37
N LEU A 858 12.92 -8.18 -6.95
CA LEU A 858 12.07 -7.22 -7.67
C LEU A 858 11.69 -7.75 -9.05
N SER A 859 10.40 -7.70 -9.37
CA SER A 859 9.88 -7.86 -10.73
C SER A 859 9.64 -6.53 -11.43
N GLU A 860 9.75 -5.42 -10.71
CA GLU A 860 9.69 -4.08 -11.27
C GLU A 860 10.61 -3.16 -10.46
N LEU A 861 11.48 -2.43 -11.17
CA LEU A 861 12.26 -1.33 -10.63
C LEU A 861 12.00 -0.12 -11.53
N SER A 862 11.39 0.92 -10.96
CA SER A 862 11.18 2.19 -11.63
C SER A 862 12.00 3.28 -10.93
N LEU A 863 12.89 3.91 -11.66
CA LEU A 863 13.73 5.00 -11.18
C LEU A 863 13.38 6.26 -11.95
N THR A 864 12.85 7.25 -11.27
CA THR A 864 12.54 8.57 -11.84
C THR A 864 13.38 9.63 -11.13
N ALA A 865 14.22 10.33 -11.89
CA ALA A 865 15.11 11.36 -11.36
C ALA A 865 14.97 12.66 -12.16
N ALA A 866 14.94 13.82 -11.49
CA ALA A 866 15.11 15.10 -12.19
C ALA A 866 16.56 15.26 -12.71
N GLY A 867 17.52 14.65 -12.01
CA GLY A 867 18.93 14.61 -12.38
C GLY A 867 19.30 13.46 -13.33
N MET A 868 20.56 13.04 -13.24
CA MET A 868 21.12 11.90 -13.97
C MET A 868 20.80 10.58 -13.27
N VAL A 869 20.75 9.49 -14.04
CA VAL A 869 20.72 8.12 -13.51
C VAL A 869 21.92 7.35 -14.03
N THR A 870 22.75 6.81 -13.13
CA THR A 870 23.97 6.07 -13.48
C THR A 870 23.98 4.68 -12.87
N PHE A 871 24.18 3.66 -13.70
CA PHE A 871 24.58 2.31 -13.29
C PHE A 871 26.10 2.24 -13.39
N ALA A 872 26.77 2.22 -12.24
CA ALA A 872 28.19 2.50 -12.12
C ALA A 872 29.09 1.50 -12.88
N GLY A 873 30.08 2.04 -13.59
CA GLY A 873 31.30 1.31 -13.99
C GLY A 873 32.37 1.40 -12.90
N LEU A 874 33.65 1.21 -13.26
CA LEU A 874 34.76 1.29 -12.28
C LEU A 874 35.07 2.72 -11.81
N ASN A 875 34.78 3.72 -12.64
CA ASN A 875 35.04 5.13 -12.36
C ASN A 875 33.79 5.97 -12.71
N PRO A 876 32.67 5.83 -11.99
CA PRO A 876 31.48 6.61 -12.30
C PRO A 876 31.68 8.08 -11.91
N VAL A 877 30.89 8.94 -12.53
CA VAL A 877 30.69 10.30 -12.06
C VAL A 877 29.87 10.22 -10.76
N THR A 878 30.39 10.76 -9.66
CA THR A 878 29.68 10.83 -8.39
C THR A 878 29.77 12.24 -7.82
N LEU A 879 28.71 12.65 -7.12
CA LEU A 879 28.68 13.92 -6.37
C LEU A 879 29.14 13.73 -4.90
N GLN A 880 29.53 12.52 -4.53
CA GLN A 880 29.99 12.17 -3.19
C GLN A 880 31.45 12.58 -2.98
N THR A 881 31.82 12.82 -1.72
CA THR A 881 33.23 12.94 -1.35
C THR A 881 33.93 11.58 -1.54
N PRO A 882 35.21 11.54 -1.97
CA PRO A 882 35.92 10.29 -2.26
C PRO A 882 35.94 9.27 -1.11
N ASP A 883 35.87 9.74 0.14
CA ASP A 883 35.94 8.89 1.33
C ASP A 883 34.57 8.28 1.72
N ALA A 884 33.46 8.75 1.15
CA ALA A 884 32.11 8.32 1.54
C ALA A 884 31.60 7.05 0.83
N LEU A 885 32.07 6.79 -0.39
CA LEU A 885 31.61 5.69 -1.24
C LEU A 885 32.80 4.92 -1.81
N ARG A 886 32.94 3.65 -1.41
CA ARG A 886 33.97 2.75 -1.95
C ARG A 886 33.37 1.83 -3.00
N ILE A 887 33.63 2.14 -4.26
CA ILE A 887 33.28 1.29 -5.39
C ILE A 887 34.32 0.16 -5.51
N THR A 888 33.84 -1.08 -5.50
CA THR A 888 34.71 -2.27 -5.50
C THR A 888 34.66 -3.05 -6.82
N GLY A 889 33.72 -2.70 -7.70
CA GLY A 889 33.52 -3.29 -9.00
C GLY A 889 32.50 -2.52 -9.83
N VAL A 890 32.26 -3.00 -11.05
CA VAL A 890 31.12 -2.54 -11.85
C VAL A 890 29.81 -2.99 -11.20
N SER A 891 28.77 -2.17 -11.28
CA SER A 891 27.42 -2.58 -10.88
C SER A 891 26.94 -3.76 -11.73
N ASP A 892 26.25 -4.71 -11.11
CA ASP A 892 25.65 -5.88 -11.76
C ASP A 892 24.22 -6.08 -11.26
N LEU A 893 23.29 -5.29 -11.79
CA LEU A 893 21.88 -5.34 -11.41
C LEU A 893 21.20 -6.52 -12.09
N THR A 894 20.47 -7.33 -11.32
CA THR A 894 19.62 -8.42 -11.80
C THR A 894 18.24 -8.32 -11.19
N LEU A 895 17.21 -8.30 -12.04
CA LEU A 895 15.80 -8.38 -11.62
C LEU A 895 15.25 -9.79 -11.85
N THR A 896 14.09 -10.10 -11.25
CA THR A 896 13.44 -11.40 -11.46
C THR A 896 13.05 -11.59 -12.94
N PRO A 897 13.06 -12.83 -13.46
CA PRO A 897 12.69 -13.09 -14.85
C PRO A 897 11.29 -12.58 -15.21
N GLY A 898 11.14 -12.04 -16.42
CA GLY A 898 9.92 -11.36 -16.88
C GLY A 898 9.68 -10.00 -16.24
N GLY A 899 10.62 -9.51 -15.43
CA GLY A 899 10.50 -8.23 -14.74
C GLY A 899 10.70 -7.02 -15.66
N ILE A 900 10.64 -5.83 -15.07
CA ILE A 900 10.72 -4.56 -15.77
C ILE A 900 11.70 -3.64 -15.05
N LEU A 901 12.67 -3.11 -15.78
CA LEU A 901 13.42 -1.93 -15.40
C LEU A 901 12.89 -0.75 -16.21
N SER A 902 12.39 0.28 -15.53
CA SER A 902 12.04 1.57 -16.12
C SER A 902 12.94 2.65 -15.53
N VAL A 903 13.60 3.42 -16.39
CA VAL A 903 14.46 4.53 -15.96
C VAL A 903 14.03 5.80 -16.69
N GLU A 904 13.61 6.79 -15.93
CA GLU A 904 13.29 8.11 -16.44
C GLU A 904 14.20 9.14 -15.79
N ALA A 905 14.82 9.98 -16.60
CA ALA A 905 15.74 11.00 -16.13
C ALA A 905 15.49 12.34 -16.82
N GLY A 906 15.51 13.42 -16.04
CA GLY A 906 15.56 14.78 -16.58
C GLY A 906 16.92 15.13 -17.18
N ARG A 907 17.95 14.29 -16.97
CA ARG A 907 19.28 14.41 -17.56
C ARG A 907 19.81 13.07 -18.08
N THR A 908 21.12 12.97 -18.32
CA THR A 908 21.78 11.82 -18.91
C THR A 908 21.51 10.52 -18.14
N ILE A 909 21.26 9.44 -18.88
CA ILE A 909 21.22 8.07 -18.35
C ILE A 909 22.49 7.33 -18.77
N ARG A 910 23.20 6.73 -17.82
CA ARG A 910 24.42 5.97 -18.07
C ARG A 910 24.29 4.53 -17.60
N PHE A 911 24.44 3.58 -18.53
CA PHE A 911 24.59 2.16 -18.26
C PHE A 911 26.04 1.75 -18.43
N ASP A 912 26.88 2.07 -17.44
CA ASP A 912 28.30 1.70 -17.43
C ASP A 912 28.54 0.33 -16.78
N GLY A 913 27.65 -0.08 -15.88
CA GLY A 913 27.58 -1.44 -15.35
C GLY A 913 26.71 -2.39 -16.17
N ASN A 914 26.45 -3.56 -15.61
CA ASN A 914 25.61 -4.59 -16.19
C ASN A 914 24.19 -4.54 -15.60
N VAL A 915 23.20 -4.75 -16.47
CA VAL A 915 21.79 -4.88 -16.10
C VAL A 915 21.22 -6.11 -16.79
N THR A 916 20.64 -7.02 -16.01
CA THR A 916 20.02 -8.26 -16.48
C THR A 916 18.56 -8.38 -16.03
N VAL A 917 17.64 -8.46 -16.98
CA VAL A 917 16.20 -8.64 -16.77
C VAL A 917 15.70 -9.75 -17.71
N ALA A 918 16.03 -11.00 -17.39
CA ALA A 918 15.83 -12.14 -18.29
C ALA A 918 14.37 -12.27 -18.75
N SER A 919 14.13 -12.38 -20.07
CA SER A 919 12.79 -12.39 -20.67
C SER A 919 11.87 -11.20 -20.30
N GLY A 920 12.42 -10.12 -19.77
CA GLY A 920 11.66 -8.96 -19.30
C GLY A 920 11.88 -7.72 -20.16
N THR A 921 11.73 -6.54 -19.57
CA THR A 921 11.85 -5.26 -20.28
C THR A 921 12.88 -4.37 -19.60
N ILE A 922 13.76 -3.75 -20.39
CA ILE A 922 14.58 -2.61 -19.98
C ILE A 922 14.13 -1.42 -20.82
N ALA A 923 13.55 -0.41 -20.19
CA ALA A 923 13.13 0.82 -20.82
C ALA A 923 13.83 2.01 -20.17
N SER A 924 14.43 2.88 -20.97
CA SER A 924 14.99 4.15 -20.51
C SER A 924 14.49 5.30 -21.33
N ARG A 925 14.21 6.43 -20.68
CA ARG A 925 13.78 7.67 -21.31
C ARG A 925 14.47 8.85 -20.67
N THR A 926 15.12 9.69 -21.48
CA THR A 926 15.36 11.09 -21.08
C THR A 926 14.18 11.92 -21.54
N GLU A 927 13.59 12.71 -20.64
CA GLU A 927 12.31 13.39 -20.87
C GLU A 927 12.43 14.91 -20.73
N LEU A 928 11.66 15.63 -21.56
CA LEU A 928 11.35 17.06 -21.42
C LEU A 928 9.85 17.36 -21.38
N SER A 929 8.99 16.35 -21.53
CA SER A 929 7.55 16.55 -21.54
C SER A 929 7.00 16.67 -20.12
N GLY A 930 6.74 17.90 -19.71
CA GLY A 930 5.97 18.22 -18.50
C GLY A 930 4.51 17.77 -18.55
N GLN A 931 4.22 16.49 -18.78
CA GLN A 931 2.89 15.92 -18.56
C GLN A 931 2.87 14.98 -17.33
N MET A 932 3.83 14.06 -17.19
CA MET A 932 3.84 13.14 -16.04
C MET A 932 4.31 13.80 -14.74
N LEU A 933 5.20 14.80 -14.83
CA LEU A 933 5.60 15.60 -13.66
C LEU A 933 4.57 16.67 -13.31
N ASN A 934 3.74 17.14 -14.25
CA ASN A 934 2.68 18.11 -13.96
C ASN A 934 1.48 17.50 -13.22
N ASP A 935 1.21 16.20 -13.41
CA ASP A 935 0.12 15.51 -12.69
C ASP A 935 0.49 15.14 -11.24
N LEU A 936 1.79 15.05 -10.91
CA LEU A 936 2.29 14.80 -9.55
C LEU A 936 2.74 16.07 -8.83
N PHE A 937 3.03 17.16 -9.54
CA PHE A 937 3.57 18.40 -9.00
C PHE A 937 2.75 19.60 -9.47
N VAL A 938 1.86 20.07 -8.59
CA VAL A 938 0.89 21.11 -8.91
C VAL A 938 1.59 22.47 -9.12
N GLY A 939 1.76 22.89 -10.37
CA GLY A 939 1.92 24.31 -10.72
C GLY A 939 3.23 24.80 -11.37
N LEU A 940 4.00 23.97 -12.07
CA LEU A 940 5.19 24.45 -12.81
C LEU A 940 4.88 24.75 -14.28
N ASN A 941 5.22 25.98 -14.70
CA ASN A 941 5.13 26.47 -16.07
C ASN A 941 6.32 25.90 -16.90
N PRO A 942 6.14 25.42 -18.14
CA PRO A 942 7.12 24.59 -18.84
C PRO A 942 8.19 25.44 -19.54
N THR A 943 9.30 25.70 -18.86
CA THR A 943 10.54 26.13 -19.51
C THR A 943 11.65 25.25 -18.95
N VAL A 944 12.23 24.37 -19.80
CA VAL A 944 13.22 23.29 -19.52
C VAL A 944 13.51 23.09 -18.03
N SER A 945 12.91 22.07 -17.40
CA SER A 945 13.12 21.72 -15.99
C SER A 945 14.58 21.91 -15.55
N ASN A 946 14.82 22.66 -14.46
CA ASN A 946 16.07 22.57 -13.70
C ASN A 946 16.32 21.07 -13.45
N GLY A 947 17.51 20.54 -13.75
CA GLY A 947 17.80 19.10 -13.63
C GLY A 947 17.82 18.66 -12.17
N SER A 948 18.96 18.16 -11.67
CA SER A 948 19.07 17.94 -10.22
C SER A 948 18.96 19.27 -9.46
N ALA A 949 18.06 19.34 -8.47
CA ALA A 949 17.88 20.54 -7.64
C ALA A 949 19.05 20.81 -6.68
N PHE A 950 19.94 19.82 -6.51
CA PHE A 950 20.99 19.84 -5.47
C PHE A 950 22.41 20.01 -6.03
N ARG A 951 22.57 20.09 -7.36
CA ARG A 951 23.90 20.14 -8.00
C ARG A 951 24.56 21.52 -7.83
N LYS A 952 25.86 21.53 -7.50
CA LYS A 952 26.73 22.72 -7.42
C LYS A 952 27.94 22.55 -8.34
N GLY A 953 28.37 23.60 -9.05
CA GLY A 953 29.63 23.63 -9.81
C GLY A 953 29.43 23.73 -11.34
N LEU A 954 30.19 22.95 -12.11
CA LEU A 954 30.25 23.04 -13.59
C LEU A 954 28.89 22.89 -14.29
N TYR A 955 27.94 22.21 -13.64
CA TYR A 955 26.60 21.92 -14.14
C TYR A 955 25.52 22.45 -13.18
N GLY A 956 25.76 23.54 -12.45
CA GLY A 956 24.75 24.14 -11.56
C GLY A 956 25.25 25.33 -10.73
N ASP A 957 24.40 26.32 -10.53
CA ASP A 957 24.72 27.57 -9.81
C ASP A 957 24.53 27.48 -8.28
N GLY A 958 24.09 26.31 -7.79
CA GLY A 958 23.73 26.08 -6.40
C GLY A 958 22.25 26.28 -6.07
N ASN A 959 21.42 26.59 -7.07
CA ASN A 959 19.95 26.47 -7.06
C ASN A 959 19.45 25.34 -8.01
N GLY A 960 20.36 24.47 -8.45
CA GLY A 960 20.09 23.32 -9.31
C GLY A 960 20.93 23.29 -10.59
N ASP A 961 20.67 22.29 -11.43
CA ASP A 961 21.26 22.11 -12.76
C ASP A 961 20.56 23.02 -13.79
N ASP A 962 20.89 24.32 -13.73
CA ASP A 962 20.38 25.35 -14.64
C ASP A 962 21.11 25.30 -15.99
N ILE A 963 20.34 25.15 -17.07
CA ILE A 963 20.82 25.32 -18.44
C ILE A 963 20.78 26.83 -18.71
N SER A 964 21.72 27.58 -18.14
CA SER A 964 21.69 29.04 -18.23
C SER A 964 21.91 29.52 -19.68
N SER A 965 21.32 30.66 -20.04
CA SER A 965 21.55 31.33 -21.33
C SER A 965 23.02 31.74 -21.55
N ASN A 966 23.85 31.71 -20.50
CA ASN A 966 25.27 32.06 -20.52
C ASN A 966 26.20 30.83 -20.52
N TYR A 967 25.68 29.61 -20.42
CA TYR A 967 26.48 28.37 -20.27
C TYR A 967 26.75 27.66 -21.61
N LEU A 968 27.29 28.39 -22.58
CA LEU A 968 27.92 27.81 -23.76
C LEU A 968 29.38 28.29 -23.84
N TYR A 969 30.25 27.45 -24.41
CA TYR A 969 31.67 27.67 -24.68
C TYR A 969 32.68 27.14 -23.64
N ALA A 970 32.77 25.82 -23.54
CA ALA A 970 34.07 25.17 -23.67
C ALA A 970 33.93 23.98 -24.63
N ALA A 971 34.72 24.02 -25.70
CA ALA A 971 34.78 23.01 -26.73
C ALA A 971 35.28 21.67 -26.16
N ASP A 972 34.39 20.70 -26.03
CA ASP A 972 34.79 19.29 -26.16
C ASP A 972 33.80 18.58 -27.09
N PRO A 973 34.19 18.29 -28.34
CA PRO A 973 33.43 17.45 -29.27
C PRO A 973 33.14 16.03 -28.74
N GLY A 974 33.73 15.63 -27.60
CA GLY A 974 33.47 14.37 -26.90
C GLY A 974 32.57 14.47 -25.66
N ALA A 975 32.17 15.65 -25.21
CA ALA A 975 31.30 15.79 -24.03
C ALA A 975 29.86 15.31 -24.32
N LEU A 976 29.23 14.69 -23.33
CA LEU A 976 27.85 14.19 -23.41
C LEU A 976 26.86 15.35 -23.44
N ASN A 977 25.81 15.25 -24.25
CA ASN A 977 24.68 16.17 -24.13
C ASN A 977 23.91 15.84 -22.84
N PRO A 978 23.26 16.84 -22.22
CA PRO A 978 22.58 16.67 -20.93
C PRO A 978 21.43 15.66 -20.97
N PHE A 979 20.95 15.22 -22.15
CA PHE A 979 19.86 14.25 -22.32
C PHE A 979 20.30 12.94 -22.99
N ASP A 980 21.60 12.65 -23.03
CA ASP A 980 22.12 11.42 -23.65
C ASP A 980 21.70 10.14 -22.90
N VAL A 981 21.54 9.05 -23.65
CA VAL A 981 21.54 7.68 -23.12
C VAL A 981 22.82 6.99 -23.56
N VAL A 982 23.67 6.61 -22.61
CA VAL A 982 24.99 6.01 -22.87
C VAL A 982 25.01 4.58 -22.36
N VAL A 983 25.41 3.63 -23.20
CA VAL A 983 25.58 2.22 -22.84
C VAL A 983 27.01 1.80 -23.11
N THR A 984 27.80 1.63 -22.05
CA THR A 984 29.17 1.08 -22.13
C THR A 984 29.29 -0.31 -21.53
N GLY A 985 28.39 -0.69 -20.62
CA GLY A 985 28.28 -2.03 -20.05
C GLY A 985 27.34 -2.97 -20.83
N LYS A 986 26.78 -3.97 -20.15
CA LYS A 986 25.83 -4.94 -20.74
C LYS A 986 24.39 -4.66 -20.32
N LEU A 987 23.48 -4.50 -21.27
CA LEU A 987 22.03 -4.60 -21.05
C LEU A 987 21.54 -5.94 -21.60
N SER A 988 20.95 -6.79 -20.76
CA SER A 988 20.52 -8.13 -21.15
C SER A 988 19.08 -8.40 -20.74
N THR A 989 18.24 -8.75 -21.71
CA THR A 989 16.93 -9.34 -21.49
C THR A 989 16.85 -10.76 -22.07
N ALA A 990 18.01 -11.41 -22.21
CA ALA A 990 18.12 -12.73 -22.79
C ALA A 990 17.23 -13.77 -22.06
N GLY A 991 16.67 -14.69 -22.83
CA GLY A 991 15.93 -15.82 -22.28
C GLY A 991 16.83 -16.73 -21.43
N GLN A 992 16.25 -17.32 -20.41
CA GLN A 992 16.99 -18.19 -19.49
C GLN A 992 17.33 -19.54 -20.09
N TRP A 993 18.54 -20.00 -19.78
CA TRP A 993 18.94 -21.39 -19.96
C TRP A 993 18.76 -22.15 -18.65
N VAL A 994 17.82 -23.09 -18.63
CA VAL A 994 17.49 -23.89 -17.45
C VAL A 994 17.77 -25.36 -17.73
N ASN A 995 18.45 -26.03 -16.80
CA ASN A 995 18.66 -27.48 -16.85
C ASN A 995 18.17 -28.13 -15.55
N ASP A 996 16.90 -28.53 -15.54
CA ASP A 996 16.28 -29.19 -14.40
C ASP A 996 16.54 -30.71 -14.37
N TYR A 997 17.21 -31.28 -15.38
CA TYR A 997 17.63 -32.69 -15.37
C TYR A 997 18.81 -32.94 -14.42
N GLN A 998 19.76 -32.02 -14.39
CA GLN A 998 20.97 -32.12 -13.54
C GLN A 998 20.83 -31.36 -12.21
N SER A 999 19.72 -30.64 -11.98
CA SER A 999 19.55 -29.87 -10.76
C SER A 999 19.34 -30.80 -9.56
N SER A 1000 20.03 -30.50 -8.46
CA SER A 1000 19.87 -31.19 -7.17
C SER A 1000 18.94 -30.43 -6.22
N GLY A 1001 18.46 -29.24 -6.62
CA GLY A 1001 17.58 -28.35 -5.86
C GLY A 1001 16.16 -28.28 -6.42
N ALA A 1002 15.40 -27.27 -6.01
CA ALA A 1002 14.08 -27.00 -6.60
C ALA A 1002 14.22 -26.68 -8.10
N ALA A 1003 13.30 -27.21 -8.91
CA ALA A 1003 13.23 -26.90 -10.34
C ALA A 1003 13.08 -25.38 -10.55
N LEU A 1004 13.60 -24.86 -11.66
CA LEU A 1004 13.42 -23.46 -12.06
C LEU A 1004 12.32 -23.29 -13.11
N GLY A 1005 11.99 -24.36 -13.84
CA GLY A 1005 10.91 -24.37 -14.82
C GLY A 1005 11.29 -23.72 -16.16
N GLY A 1006 10.37 -23.80 -17.13
CA GLY A 1006 10.60 -23.39 -18.52
C GLY A 1006 9.92 -22.08 -18.95
N ALA A 1007 9.43 -21.24 -18.04
CA ALA A 1007 8.58 -20.09 -18.40
C ALA A 1007 9.33 -19.00 -19.19
N TYR A 1008 10.55 -18.66 -18.78
CA TYR A 1008 11.26 -17.46 -19.23
C TYR A 1008 12.36 -17.79 -20.25
N ARG A 1009 11.98 -18.32 -21.42
CA ARG A 1009 12.93 -18.76 -22.47
C ARG A 1009 13.04 -17.83 -23.67
N ASN A 1010 12.13 -16.88 -23.82
CA ASN A 1010 12.19 -15.89 -24.89
C ASN A 1010 13.11 -14.74 -24.50
N GLY A 1011 13.79 -14.13 -25.47
CA GLY A 1011 14.38 -12.81 -25.28
C GLY A 1011 13.30 -11.77 -24.98
N GLY A 1012 13.66 -10.78 -24.17
CA GLY A 1012 12.79 -9.69 -23.77
C GLY A 1012 12.94 -8.44 -24.64
N ASN A 1013 12.66 -7.26 -24.09
CA ASN A 1013 12.67 -6.00 -24.84
C ASN A 1013 13.67 -5.01 -24.24
N ILE A 1014 14.43 -4.32 -25.09
CA ILE A 1014 15.24 -3.15 -24.71
C ILE A 1014 14.73 -1.95 -25.49
N SER A 1015 14.34 -0.87 -24.81
CA SER A 1015 13.90 0.38 -25.43
C SER A 1015 14.66 1.57 -24.86
N LEU A 1016 15.42 2.27 -25.69
CA LEU A 1016 16.17 3.47 -25.31
C LEU A 1016 15.56 4.66 -26.05
N THR A 1017 15.05 5.65 -25.30
CA THR A 1017 14.43 6.85 -25.84
C THR A 1017 15.14 8.09 -25.30
N VAL A 1018 15.38 9.07 -26.16
CA VAL A 1018 16.04 10.34 -25.80
C VAL A 1018 15.13 11.53 -26.02
N ALA A 1019 15.35 12.60 -25.24
CA ALA A 1019 14.60 13.86 -25.37
C ALA A 1019 14.86 14.53 -26.74
N PRO A 1020 13.83 14.72 -27.58
CA PRO A 1020 13.99 15.32 -28.90
C PRO A 1020 13.85 16.85 -28.85
N ASN A 1021 14.39 17.53 -29.87
CA ASN A 1021 14.15 18.95 -30.18
C ASN A 1021 14.49 19.95 -29.05
N VAL A 1022 15.61 19.74 -28.37
CA VAL A 1022 16.05 20.59 -27.26
C VAL A 1022 17.00 21.65 -27.78
N PHE A 1023 16.43 22.74 -28.29
CA PHE A 1023 17.21 23.83 -28.88
C PHE A 1023 17.25 25.05 -27.96
N VAL A 1024 18.46 25.56 -27.71
CA VAL A 1024 18.68 26.74 -26.86
C VAL A 1024 19.23 27.89 -27.69
N ALA A 1025 18.56 29.04 -27.63
CA ALA A 1025 18.98 30.26 -28.32
C ALA A 1025 20.26 30.84 -27.69
N ILE A 1026 21.19 31.30 -28.52
CA ILE A 1026 22.47 31.88 -28.09
C ILE A 1026 22.41 33.40 -28.27
N GLY A 1027 22.43 34.14 -27.15
CA GLY A 1027 22.48 35.61 -27.09
C GLY A 1027 22.03 36.17 -25.75
N ASP A 1028 22.25 37.48 -25.52
CA ASP A 1028 21.88 38.15 -24.26
C ASP A 1028 20.35 38.21 -24.01
N SER A 1029 19.55 37.94 -25.04
CA SER A 1029 18.09 37.82 -24.98
C SER A 1029 17.58 37.05 -26.20
N LEU A 1030 16.36 36.53 -26.13
CA LEU A 1030 15.69 35.92 -27.30
C LEU A 1030 15.59 36.89 -28.49
N ALA A 1031 15.49 38.20 -28.22
CA ALA A 1031 15.41 39.24 -29.25
C ALA A 1031 16.76 39.53 -29.94
N THR A 1032 17.88 39.13 -29.34
CA THR A 1032 19.24 39.33 -29.87
C THR A 1032 19.92 38.01 -30.26
N ALA A 1033 19.23 36.89 -30.12
CA ALA A 1033 19.77 35.58 -30.44
C ALA A 1033 19.92 35.39 -31.96
N THR A 1034 21.14 35.05 -32.40
CA THR A 1034 21.48 34.83 -33.82
C THR A 1034 21.88 33.40 -34.13
N GLN A 1035 22.05 32.56 -33.11
CA GLN A 1035 22.42 31.15 -33.23
C GLN A 1035 21.57 30.30 -32.27
N ALA A 1036 21.50 28.99 -32.54
CA ALA A 1036 20.96 28.01 -31.61
C ALA A 1036 21.96 26.87 -31.37
N ALA A 1037 21.98 26.36 -30.13
CA ALA A 1037 22.68 25.13 -29.76
C ALA A 1037 21.69 23.96 -29.69
N ASP A 1038 22.08 22.81 -30.20
CA ASP A 1038 21.38 21.55 -30.03
C ASP A 1038 21.83 20.84 -28.76
N LEU A 1039 20.92 20.72 -27.79
CA LEU A 1039 21.09 19.95 -26.56
C LEU A 1039 20.30 18.63 -26.60
N SER A 1040 19.67 18.28 -27.72
CA SER A 1040 18.86 17.06 -27.79
C SER A 1040 19.70 15.83 -27.46
N GLY A 1041 19.04 14.83 -26.87
CA GLY A 1041 19.72 13.64 -26.39
C GLY A 1041 20.17 12.73 -27.54
N SER A 1042 21.35 12.13 -27.39
CA SER A 1042 21.89 11.11 -28.28
C SER A 1042 21.86 9.73 -27.62
N ILE A 1043 21.74 8.68 -28.43
CA ILE A 1043 21.88 7.30 -27.96
C ILE A 1043 23.27 6.81 -28.38
N ARG A 1044 24.13 6.45 -27.42
CA ARG A 1044 25.50 6.00 -27.68
C ARG A 1044 25.73 4.60 -27.10
N VAL A 1045 25.88 3.60 -27.96
CA VAL A 1045 26.02 2.18 -27.57
C VAL A 1045 27.39 1.63 -28.00
N SER A 1046 28.32 1.61 -27.05
CA SER A 1046 29.61 0.90 -27.19
C SER A 1046 29.65 -0.45 -26.47
N GLY A 1047 28.72 -0.67 -25.54
CA GLY A 1047 28.51 -1.93 -24.83
C GLY A 1047 27.67 -2.96 -25.59
N THR A 1048 27.03 -3.89 -24.87
CA THR A 1048 26.22 -4.99 -25.45
C THR A 1048 24.75 -4.90 -25.07
N LEU A 1049 23.86 -4.98 -26.06
CA LEU A 1049 22.42 -5.16 -25.93
C LEU A 1049 22.08 -6.61 -26.30
N ASP A 1050 21.72 -7.42 -25.30
CA ASP A 1050 21.52 -8.86 -25.45
C ASP A 1050 20.06 -9.26 -25.21
N VAL A 1051 19.35 -9.55 -26.30
CA VAL A 1051 17.96 -9.99 -26.34
C VAL A 1051 17.84 -11.42 -26.91
N THR A 1052 18.88 -12.24 -26.74
CA THR A 1052 18.91 -13.61 -27.26
C THR A 1052 17.88 -14.55 -26.59
N SER A 1053 17.51 -15.64 -27.25
CA SER A 1053 16.65 -16.67 -26.65
C SER A 1053 17.43 -17.59 -25.70
N GLY A 1054 16.70 -18.16 -24.74
CA GLY A 1054 17.14 -19.23 -23.87
C GLY A 1054 16.75 -20.64 -24.36
N GLY A 1055 16.86 -21.61 -23.46
CA GLY A 1055 16.50 -23.00 -23.71
C GLY A 1055 16.25 -23.76 -22.40
N TYR A 1056 15.60 -24.91 -22.47
CA TYR A 1056 15.21 -25.66 -21.27
C TYR A 1056 15.43 -27.16 -21.42
N VAL A 1057 16.10 -27.76 -20.44
CA VAL A 1057 16.14 -29.21 -20.27
C VAL A 1057 15.20 -29.57 -19.13
N THR A 1058 14.15 -30.32 -19.46
CA THR A 1058 13.12 -30.76 -18.49
C THR A 1058 13.73 -31.68 -17.41
N PRO A 1059 13.05 -31.87 -16.27
CA PRO A 1059 13.46 -32.86 -15.27
C PRO A 1059 13.58 -34.29 -15.83
N THR A 1060 12.90 -34.59 -16.93
CA THR A 1060 12.96 -35.88 -17.64
C THR A 1060 14.09 -35.97 -18.66
N GLY A 1061 14.90 -34.92 -18.83
CA GLY A 1061 16.02 -34.87 -19.76
C GLY A 1061 15.66 -34.43 -21.19
N SER A 1062 14.42 -33.99 -21.44
CA SER A 1062 14.01 -33.51 -22.76
C SER A 1062 14.54 -32.09 -22.98
N LEU A 1063 15.20 -31.87 -24.12
CA LEU A 1063 15.66 -30.55 -24.54
C LEU A 1063 14.55 -29.81 -25.32
N VAL A 1064 14.23 -28.59 -24.91
CA VAL A 1064 13.21 -27.72 -25.52
C VAL A 1064 13.85 -26.42 -26.01
N LEU A 1065 13.86 -26.22 -27.33
CA LEU A 1065 14.49 -25.10 -28.05
C LEU A 1065 13.48 -24.37 -28.95
N ASP A 1066 12.41 -23.85 -28.36
CA ASP A 1066 11.36 -23.05 -29.01
C ASP A 1066 11.45 -21.55 -28.63
N GLY A 1067 12.50 -21.15 -27.90
CA GLY A 1067 12.72 -19.78 -27.48
C GLY A 1067 12.89 -18.84 -28.67
N LYS A 1068 12.24 -17.68 -28.63
CA LYS A 1068 12.36 -16.61 -29.62
C LYS A 1068 13.34 -15.54 -29.15
N GLY A 1069 14.01 -14.88 -30.09
CA GLY A 1069 14.76 -13.65 -29.80
C GLY A 1069 13.82 -12.49 -29.43
N GLY A 1070 14.33 -11.53 -28.69
CA GLY A 1070 13.63 -10.34 -28.22
C GLY A 1070 13.82 -9.12 -29.11
N ASN A 1071 13.32 -7.94 -28.67
CA ASN A 1071 13.29 -6.71 -29.47
C ASN A 1071 14.24 -5.63 -28.92
N VAL A 1072 14.82 -4.83 -29.81
CA VAL A 1072 15.58 -3.62 -29.48
C VAL A 1072 14.98 -2.42 -30.20
N SER A 1073 14.64 -1.37 -29.45
CA SER A 1073 14.11 -0.11 -29.96
C SER A 1073 15.03 1.05 -29.54
N LEU A 1074 15.55 1.79 -30.51
CA LEU A 1074 16.37 2.99 -30.29
C LEU A 1074 15.63 4.17 -30.91
N VAL A 1075 15.13 5.07 -30.05
CA VAL A 1075 14.17 6.11 -30.42
C VAL A 1075 14.79 7.49 -30.22
N ASN A 1076 15.16 8.13 -31.32
CA ASN A 1076 15.56 9.53 -31.36
C ASN A 1076 14.64 10.27 -32.35
N GLN A 1077 13.80 11.16 -31.83
CA GLN A 1077 12.79 11.88 -32.59
C GLN A 1077 13.17 13.35 -32.84
N THR A 1078 14.45 13.72 -32.66
CA THR A 1078 14.92 15.06 -32.99
C THR A 1078 14.71 15.30 -34.49
N THR A 1079 14.01 16.38 -34.80
CA THR A 1079 13.73 16.86 -36.15
C THR A 1079 14.49 18.17 -36.32
N TYR A 1080 15.27 18.33 -37.38
CA TYR A 1080 15.98 19.61 -37.63
C TYR A 1080 15.28 20.49 -38.69
N ALA A 1081 14.34 19.93 -39.45
CA ALA A 1081 13.55 20.66 -40.45
C ALA A 1081 12.18 19.98 -40.67
N SER A 1082 11.12 20.78 -40.84
CA SER A 1082 9.76 20.29 -41.19
C SER A 1082 9.26 20.98 -42.46
N PRO A 1083 8.60 20.25 -43.39
CA PRO A 1083 7.97 20.82 -44.58
C PRO A 1083 6.61 21.48 -44.30
N HIS A 1084 6.08 21.41 -43.06
CA HIS A 1084 4.79 21.99 -42.68
C HIS A 1084 4.94 23.42 -42.13
N LEU A 1085 4.20 24.38 -42.69
CA LEU A 1085 3.97 25.68 -42.06
C LEU A 1085 3.21 25.48 -40.74
N THR A 1086 3.84 25.81 -39.61
CA THR A 1086 3.09 26.08 -38.38
C THR A 1086 2.49 27.48 -38.49
N ASP A 1087 1.17 27.56 -38.66
CA ASP A 1087 0.40 28.78 -38.95
C ASP A 1087 0.26 29.75 -37.75
N SER A 1088 1.23 29.79 -36.84
CA SER A 1088 1.21 30.72 -35.73
C SER A 1088 2.60 30.94 -35.17
N GLY A 1089 3.42 31.76 -35.84
CA GLY A 1089 4.60 32.42 -35.25
C GLY A 1089 4.27 33.32 -34.05
N ILE A 1090 3.20 33.02 -33.32
CA ILE A 1090 2.78 33.60 -32.05
C ILE A 1090 3.32 32.66 -30.97
N LEU A 1091 4.51 32.98 -30.44
CA LEU A 1091 4.93 32.43 -29.15
C LEU A 1091 4.00 33.06 -28.10
N PHE A 1092 3.02 32.30 -27.59
CA PHE A 1092 2.19 32.75 -26.49
C PHE A 1092 3.05 32.88 -25.22
N ASN A 1093 3.51 34.10 -24.93
CA ASN A 1093 3.95 34.56 -23.60
C ASN A 1093 4.94 33.63 -22.83
N GLU A 1094 5.83 32.93 -23.53
CA GLU A 1094 6.91 32.12 -22.95
C GLU A 1094 8.09 33.02 -22.53
N PRO A 1095 8.43 33.16 -21.23
CA PRO A 1095 9.42 34.15 -20.79
C PRO A 1095 10.89 33.84 -21.13
N ARG A 1096 11.23 32.70 -21.76
CA ARG A 1096 12.64 32.22 -21.84
C ARG A 1096 13.12 31.57 -23.16
N GLY A 1097 12.45 31.76 -24.29
CA GLY A 1097 13.10 31.59 -25.60
C GLY A 1097 13.40 30.18 -26.09
N LEU A 1098 12.51 29.22 -25.81
CA LEU A 1098 12.60 27.84 -26.28
C LEU A 1098 11.59 27.61 -27.42
N SER A 1099 11.96 26.83 -28.44
CA SER A 1099 11.03 26.35 -29.47
C SER A 1099 11.04 24.83 -29.51
N LEU A 1100 9.87 24.20 -29.29
CA LEU A 1100 9.66 22.75 -29.45
C LEU A 1100 9.48 22.33 -30.92
N TRP A 1101 9.36 23.30 -31.83
CA TRP A 1101 9.09 23.08 -33.24
C TRP A 1101 10.24 23.63 -34.10
N PRO A 1102 10.91 22.79 -34.89
CA PRO A 1102 11.87 23.25 -35.88
C PRO A 1102 11.07 23.73 -37.09
N VAL A 1103 11.13 25.03 -37.37
CA VAL A 1103 10.69 25.56 -38.67
C VAL A 1103 11.93 25.58 -39.55
N GLY A 1104 11.95 24.75 -40.60
CA GLY A 1104 13.10 24.62 -41.48
C GLY A 1104 13.01 25.55 -42.69
N GLY A 1105 14.15 26.12 -43.05
CA GLY A 1105 14.50 26.49 -44.42
C GLY A 1105 15.94 26.03 -44.69
N ALA A 1106 16.20 25.39 -45.83
CA ALA A 1106 17.56 25.11 -46.30
C ALA A 1106 18.35 26.44 -46.47
N PRO A 1107 19.70 26.44 -46.53
CA PRO A 1107 20.47 27.66 -46.85
C PRO A 1107 20.09 28.29 -48.20
N THR A 1108 19.29 27.59 -49.03
CA THR A 1108 18.73 28.10 -50.30
C THR A 1108 17.21 27.98 -50.42
N GLN A 1109 16.47 27.67 -49.35
CA GLN A 1109 15.00 27.78 -49.34
C GLN A 1109 14.59 28.99 -48.51
N SER A 1110 14.13 30.04 -49.19
CA SER A 1110 13.43 31.14 -48.56
C SER A 1110 12.02 30.67 -48.16
N VAL A 1111 11.77 30.50 -46.86
CA VAL A 1111 10.40 30.54 -46.34
C VAL A 1111 10.07 32.02 -46.17
N GLU A 1112 9.25 32.56 -47.06
CA GLU A 1112 8.83 33.95 -47.01
C GLU A 1112 7.74 34.11 -45.94
N PHE A 1113 8.07 34.73 -44.81
CA PHE A 1113 7.09 35.06 -43.79
C PHE A 1113 6.31 36.30 -44.25
N THR A 1114 5.01 36.16 -44.48
CA THR A 1114 4.12 37.33 -44.61
C THR A 1114 3.66 37.73 -43.21
N PRO A 1115 4.08 38.86 -42.64
CA PRO A 1115 3.55 39.34 -41.37
C PRO A 1115 2.06 39.63 -41.55
N ILE A 1116 1.20 39.19 -40.63
CA ILE A 1116 -0.20 39.62 -40.62
C ILE A 1116 -0.21 41.12 -40.25
N PRO A 1117 -0.60 42.03 -41.15
CA PRO A 1117 -0.63 43.45 -40.83
C PRO A 1117 -1.85 43.71 -39.93
N GLY A 1118 -1.64 44.17 -38.69
CA GLY A 1118 -2.73 44.82 -37.93
C GLY A 1118 -2.87 44.57 -36.43
N VAL A 1119 -2.00 43.79 -35.76
CA VAL A 1119 -2.10 43.64 -34.30
C VAL A 1119 -1.26 44.72 -33.60
N ALA A 1120 -1.90 45.87 -33.36
CA ALA A 1120 -1.33 46.95 -32.55
C ALA A 1120 -1.46 46.59 -31.06
N ASN A 1121 -0.57 45.75 -30.54
CA ASN A 1121 -0.21 45.67 -29.12
C ASN A 1121 1.12 44.90 -28.98
N SER A 1122 1.98 45.40 -28.10
CA SER A 1122 3.40 45.06 -27.93
C SER A 1122 3.72 43.57 -27.72
N ARG A 1123 4.82 43.11 -28.36
CA ARG A 1123 5.57 41.82 -28.22
C ARG A 1123 5.49 40.80 -29.37
N ALA A 1124 4.90 41.09 -30.52
CA ALA A 1124 4.97 40.19 -31.68
C ALA A 1124 6.20 40.49 -32.57
N ALA A 1125 7.38 40.00 -32.17
CA ALA A 1125 8.52 39.88 -33.09
C ALA A 1125 8.49 38.48 -33.70
N VAL A 1126 8.35 38.38 -35.02
CA VAL A 1126 8.57 37.12 -35.76
C VAL A 1126 10.08 36.90 -35.79
N LEU A 1127 10.57 35.94 -35.00
CA LEU A 1127 11.98 35.59 -34.95
C LEU A 1127 12.35 34.74 -36.17
N PRO A 1128 13.52 34.94 -36.80
CA PRO A 1128 14.03 34.01 -37.79
C PRO A 1128 14.20 32.63 -37.13
N SER A 1129 13.83 31.57 -37.84
CA SER A 1129 13.98 30.19 -37.37
C SER A 1129 15.45 29.88 -37.11
N LEU A 1130 15.83 29.70 -35.85
CA LEU A 1130 17.19 29.29 -35.49
C LEU A 1130 17.28 27.77 -35.57
N VAL A 1131 17.72 27.25 -36.73
CA VAL A 1131 18.21 25.86 -36.82
C VAL A 1131 19.62 25.83 -36.23
N PRO A 1132 19.97 24.87 -35.35
CA PRO A 1132 21.32 24.78 -34.80
C PRO A 1132 22.37 24.62 -35.90
N ASP A 1133 23.46 25.40 -35.83
CA ASP A 1133 24.57 25.32 -36.80
C ASP A 1133 25.28 23.95 -36.78
N THR A 1134 25.25 23.28 -35.62
CA THR A 1134 25.76 21.92 -35.43
C THR A 1134 24.66 21.01 -34.90
N GLN A 1135 24.28 20.00 -35.67
CA GLN A 1135 23.41 18.91 -35.26
C GLN A 1135 24.22 17.95 -34.37
N ARG A 1136 23.80 17.75 -33.11
CA ARG A 1136 24.53 16.95 -32.12
C ARG A 1136 23.78 15.70 -31.68
N SER A 1137 22.47 15.64 -31.87
CA SER A 1137 21.63 14.47 -31.60
C SER A 1137 21.92 13.32 -32.58
N THR A 1138 22.41 12.18 -32.09
CA THR A 1138 22.74 11.00 -32.92
C THR A 1138 22.23 9.68 -32.30
N VAL A 1139 22.27 8.60 -33.10
CA VAL A 1139 22.16 7.22 -32.63
C VAL A 1139 23.41 6.47 -33.11
N ASP A 1140 24.37 6.28 -32.21
CA ASP A 1140 25.68 5.68 -32.50
C ASP A 1140 25.77 4.27 -31.92
N ILE A 1141 26.07 3.28 -32.78
CA ILE A 1141 26.17 1.87 -32.40
C ILE A 1141 27.53 1.32 -32.87
N ALA A 1142 28.33 0.78 -31.95
CA ALA A 1142 29.59 0.12 -32.30
C ALA A 1142 29.39 -1.27 -32.98
N ASN A 1143 30.42 -1.77 -33.67
CA ASN A 1143 30.36 -2.93 -34.58
C ASN A 1143 30.00 -4.31 -33.95
N ALA A 1144 29.68 -4.42 -32.65
CA ALA A 1144 29.31 -5.68 -32.00
C ALA A 1144 28.20 -5.53 -30.92
N SER A 1145 27.39 -4.47 -30.98
CA SER A 1145 26.60 -4.05 -29.82
C SER A 1145 25.24 -4.73 -29.64
N ILE A 1146 24.72 -5.55 -30.57
CA ILE A 1146 23.36 -6.12 -30.48
C ILE A 1146 23.37 -7.64 -30.75
N LEU A 1147 22.85 -8.42 -29.79
CA LEU A 1147 22.68 -9.88 -29.87
C LEU A 1147 21.19 -10.23 -29.78
N GLY A 1148 20.63 -10.96 -30.77
CA GLY A 1148 19.18 -11.22 -30.83
C GLY A 1148 18.77 -12.59 -31.41
N PHE A 1149 19.67 -13.57 -31.37
CA PHE A 1149 19.43 -14.91 -31.92
C PHE A 1149 18.27 -15.64 -31.22
N GLY A 1150 17.49 -16.42 -32.00
CA GLY A 1150 16.38 -17.24 -31.52
C GLY A 1150 16.33 -18.61 -32.20
N PHE A 1151 15.90 -19.66 -31.48
CA PHE A 1151 15.74 -21.01 -32.06
C PHE A 1151 14.47 -21.15 -32.90
N ALA A 1152 13.43 -20.37 -32.60
CA ALA A 1152 12.14 -20.37 -33.30
C ALA A 1152 11.85 -19.07 -34.07
N GLY A 1153 12.90 -18.35 -34.48
CA GLY A 1153 12.83 -17.01 -35.10
C GLY A 1153 13.25 -15.88 -34.13
N GLY A 1154 13.68 -14.74 -34.68
CA GLY A 1154 14.24 -13.59 -33.94
C GLY A 1154 13.34 -12.36 -33.92
N GLY A 1155 13.57 -11.45 -32.96
CA GLY A 1155 12.79 -10.22 -32.79
C GLY A 1155 13.23 -9.08 -33.70
N GLN A 1156 12.54 -7.94 -33.60
CA GLN A 1156 12.74 -6.77 -34.46
C GLN A 1156 13.74 -5.80 -33.83
N VAL A 1157 14.63 -5.27 -34.66
CA VAL A 1157 15.44 -4.08 -34.33
C VAL A 1157 14.83 -2.89 -35.05
N LEU A 1158 14.30 -1.94 -34.30
CA LEU A 1158 13.76 -0.69 -34.82
C LEU A 1158 14.68 0.45 -34.39
N ALA A 1159 15.40 1.03 -35.35
CA ALA A 1159 16.13 2.28 -35.18
C ALA A 1159 15.39 3.35 -35.99
N GLY A 1160 14.77 4.30 -35.29
CA GLY A 1160 14.10 5.43 -35.91
C GLY A 1160 14.89 6.70 -35.64
N SER A 1161 15.46 7.30 -36.68
CA SER A 1161 15.96 8.68 -36.71
C SER A 1161 15.14 9.42 -37.76
N ALA A 1162 14.51 10.55 -37.39
CA ALA A 1162 13.73 11.39 -38.30
C ALA A 1162 14.62 12.36 -39.05
#